data_AF-A0AAN8KYW5-F1
#
_entry.id   AF-A0AAN8KYW5-F1
#
_cell.length_a   1.000
_cell.length_b   1.000
_cell.length_c   1.000
_cell.angle_alpha   90.00
_cell.angle_beta   90.00
_cell.angle_gamma   90.00
#
_symmetry.space_group_name_H-M   'P 1'
#
loop_
_entity.id
_entity.type
_entity.pdbx_description
1 polymer ?
#
loop_
_entity_poly.entity_id
_entity_poly.type
_entity_poly.pdbx_seq_one_letter_code
_entity_poly.pdbx_strand_id
1 'polypeptide(L)'
;MTTTKAGGKFQGQKVSLWDLLYSKYITEERRRELVQQFKSGAITIERFMEIILTIIQQKTTTTTTTTSSMTTCTPPPETKSEKTTITTTTTETSFHGIRKNVTASELLDSKIIDKKLYEDLNTGKVTVNQVSEMDSVRKYLEGTNSIAGVYVQSTKQTMSIYEAKSKGLLTPGTSLVLLEAQAATGFVIDPVKNKKLSVEESAAQGLVGNEWKNKLLSAERAVTGYKDPYTGNTISLFQALKKDLIVKDHGIRLLEAQIATGGIIDPVYSHRVPVEVAYQRGYFDEEMNQILDDPDDDTKGFFDPNTQENLTYLQLVERCVRDPDTGLSLLVIVKKGEFYFFIDEQTKTILKAMTTTKAGGKFQGQKVSLWDLLYSKYITEERRRELVQQFKSGAITIERFMEIILTIIQQKTTTTTTTTSSMTTCTPPPETKSEKTTITTTTTETSFHGIRKNVTASELLDSKIIDKKLYEDLNTGKVTVNQVSEMDSVRKYLEGTNSIAGVYVQSTKQTMSIYEAKSKGLLTPGTSLVLLEAQAATGFVIDPVKNKKLSVEESAAQGLVGNEWKNKLLSAERAVTGYKDPYTGNTISLFQALKKDLIVKDHGIRLLEAQIATGGIIDPVYSHRVPVEVAYQRGYFDEEMNQILDDPDDDTKGFFDPNTQENLTYLQLVERCVRDPDTGLSLLSLNK
;
A
#
# COMPACT_ATOMS: atom_id res chain seq x y z
N MET A 1 -21.18 29.14 23.05
CA MET A 1 -20.99 30.51 23.62
C MET A 1 -19.83 31.20 22.90
N THR A 2 -19.90 32.52 22.69
CA THR A 2 -18.82 33.32 22.06
C THR A 2 -18.56 34.60 22.87
N THR A 3 -17.37 35.19 22.75
CA THR A 3 -16.98 36.41 23.49
C THR A 3 -15.97 37.24 22.69
N THR A 4 -15.88 38.54 23.01
CA THR A 4 -14.87 39.48 22.51
C THR A 4 -13.87 39.92 23.58
N LYS A 5 -14.00 39.41 24.82
CA LYS A 5 -13.24 39.83 26.01
C LYS A 5 -11.93 39.06 26.23
N ALA A 6 -11.40 38.37 25.22
CA ALA A 6 -10.22 37.50 25.35
C ALA A 6 -8.91 38.27 25.09
N GLY A 7 -7.93 38.14 26.00
CA GLY A 7 -6.62 38.78 25.85
C GLY A 7 -5.68 38.11 24.82
N GLY A 8 -4.56 38.77 24.54
CA GLY A 8 -3.52 38.26 23.65
C GLY A 8 -3.97 38.17 22.19
N LYS A 9 -3.68 37.05 21.50
CA LYS A 9 -3.96 36.88 20.06
C LYS A 9 -5.45 36.92 19.67
N PHE A 10 -6.35 37.01 20.64
CA PHE A 10 -7.80 37.02 20.46
C PHE A 10 -8.43 38.40 20.73
N GLN A 11 -7.62 39.40 21.10
CA GLN A 11 -8.10 40.71 21.54
C GLN A 11 -8.86 41.45 20.43
N GLY A 12 -10.11 41.84 20.73
CA GLY A 12 -11.02 42.47 19.78
C GLY A 12 -11.74 41.50 18.82
N GLN A 13 -11.41 40.21 18.81
CA GLN A 13 -12.05 39.22 17.93
C GLN A 13 -13.21 38.51 18.63
N LYS A 14 -14.29 38.21 17.89
CA LYS A 14 -15.42 37.41 18.39
C LYS A 14 -15.08 35.91 18.25
N VAL A 15 -14.65 35.31 19.34
CA VAL A 15 -14.12 33.93 19.39
C VAL A 15 -15.02 33.00 20.17
N SER A 16 -15.01 31.70 19.86
CA SER A 16 -15.82 30.71 20.56
C SER A 16 -15.15 30.23 21.85
N LEU A 17 -15.98 29.68 22.75
CA LEU A 17 -15.49 29.02 23.95
C LEU A 17 -14.55 27.84 23.65
N TRP A 18 -14.74 27.18 22.50
CA TRP A 18 -13.89 26.07 22.06
C TRP A 18 -12.49 26.55 21.66
N ASP A 19 -12.40 27.62 20.85
CA ASP A 19 -11.12 28.18 20.38
C ASP A 19 -10.25 28.70 21.54
N LEU A 20 -10.90 29.19 22.59
CA LEU A 20 -10.26 29.63 23.84
C LEU A 20 -9.79 28.44 24.68
N LEU A 21 -10.65 27.43 24.85
CA LEU A 21 -10.38 26.20 25.61
C LEU A 21 -9.22 25.37 25.03
N TYR A 22 -9.13 25.32 23.70
CA TYR A 22 -8.06 24.65 22.94
C TYR A 22 -6.92 25.60 22.53
N SER A 23 -6.87 26.81 23.09
CA SER A 23 -5.78 27.76 22.83
C SER A 23 -4.47 27.33 23.50
N LYS A 24 -3.32 27.76 22.93
CA LYS A 24 -1.97 27.54 23.50
C LYS A 24 -1.76 28.06 24.93
N TYR A 25 -2.70 28.82 25.47
CA TYR A 25 -2.66 29.32 26.84
C TYR A 25 -3.18 28.28 27.86
N ILE A 26 -3.89 27.23 27.43
CA ILE A 26 -4.50 26.22 28.31
C ILE A 26 -3.90 24.84 28.00
N THR A 27 -3.26 24.24 29.02
CA THR A 27 -2.62 22.92 28.96
C THR A 27 -3.67 21.81 28.90
N GLU A 28 -3.31 20.64 28.34
CA GLU A 28 -4.21 19.48 28.23
C GLU A 28 -4.79 19.06 29.59
N GLU A 29 -3.95 18.99 30.61
CA GLU A 29 -4.34 18.69 32.00
C GLU A 29 -5.39 19.66 32.51
N ARG A 30 -5.11 20.98 32.46
CA ARG A 30 -6.06 22.01 32.92
C ARG A 30 -7.34 22.04 32.08
N ARG A 31 -7.27 21.67 30.79
CA ARG A 31 -8.44 21.51 29.92
C ARG A 31 -9.33 20.35 30.40
N ARG A 32 -8.73 19.20 30.71
CA ARG A 32 -9.44 18.02 31.25
C ARG A 32 -10.10 18.33 32.60
N GLU A 33 -9.39 18.96 33.53
CA GLU A 33 -9.94 19.39 34.83
C GLU A 33 -11.19 20.27 34.66
N LEU A 34 -11.09 21.35 33.87
CA LEU A 34 -12.20 22.29 33.67
C LEU A 34 -13.40 21.61 33.01
N VAL A 35 -13.17 20.78 31.99
CA VAL A 35 -14.24 20.04 31.30
C VAL A 35 -14.89 19.02 32.24
N GLN A 36 -14.13 18.39 33.15
CA GLN A 36 -14.66 17.48 34.15
C GLN A 36 -15.52 18.23 35.20
N GLN A 37 -15.06 19.39 35.70
CA GLN A 37 -15.83 20.23 36.63
C GLN A 37 -17.12 20.79 36.00
N PHE A 38 -17.11 21.09 34.70
CA PHE A 38 -18.33 21.48 33.99
C PHE A 38 -19.27 20.28 33.78
N LYS A 39 -18.75 19.11 33.38
CA LYS A 39 -19.54 17.87 33.22
C LYS A 39 -20.17 17.36 34.52
N SER A 40 -19.55 17.61 35.67
CA SER A 40 -20.12 17.27 36.99
C SER A 40 -21.08 18.33 37.54
N GLY A 41 -21.30 19.45 36.83
CA GLY A 41 -22.13 20.56 37.29
C GLY A 41 -21.50 21.41 38.41
N ALA A 42 -20.23 21.19 38.75
CA ALA A 42 -19.53 21.92 39.82
C ALA A 42 -19.22 23.39 39.45
N ILE A 43 -19.25 23.74 38.16
CA ILE A 43 -19.17 25.12 37.65
C ILE A 43 -20.16 25.33 36.51
N THR A 44 -20.76 26.53 36.44
CA THR A 44 -21.66 26.91 35.32
C THR A 44 -20.86 27.24 34.05
N ILE A 45 -21.53 27.36 32.90
CA ILE A 45 -20.87 27.68 31.62
C ILE A 45 -20.29 29.11 31.59
N GLU A 46 -20.93 30.04 32.30
CA GLU A 46 -20.44 31.41 32.52
C GLU A 46 -19.14 31.36 33.33
N ARG A 47 -19.14 30.65 34.46
CA ARG A 47 -17.97 30.53 35.33
C ARG A 47 -16.80 29.79 34.65
N PHE A 48 -17.11 28.78 33.85
CA PHE A 48 -16.15 28.09 32.98
C PHE A 48 -15.52 29.05 31.97
N MET A 49 -16.31 29.92 31.33
CA MET A 49 -15.80 30.96 30.42
C MET A 49 -14.96 32.02 31.16
N GLU A 50 -15.35 32.46 32.36
CA GLU A 50 -14.56 33.39 33.18
C GLU A 50 -13.17 32.84 33.53
N ILE A 51 -13.09 31.57 33.95
CA ILE A 51 -11.81 30.94 34.32
C ILE A 51 -10.88 30.88 33.10
N ILE A 52 -11.40 30.50 31.93
CA ILE A 52 -10.67 30.45 30.66
C ILE A 52 -10.13 31.84 30.27
N LEU A 53 -10.97 32.88 30.34
CA LEU A 53 -10.56 34.26 30.06
C LEU A 53 -9.50 34.74 31.06
N THR A 54 -9.62 34.38 32.33
CA THR A 54 -8.66 34.74 33.40
C THR A 54 -7.29 34.11 33.15
N ILE A 55 -7.23 32.81 32.79
CA ILE A 55 -5.97 32.11 32.46
C ILE A 55 -5.28 32.76 31.25
N ILE A 56 -6.05 33.12 30.22
CA ILE A 56 -5.53 33.81 29.03
C ILE A 56 -5.01 35.20 29.40
N GLN A 57 -5.74 35.97 30.22
CA GLN A 57 -5.30 37.31 30.64
C GLN A 57 -4.03 37.26 31.49
N GLN A 58 -3.94 36.32 32.45
CA GLN A 58 -2.73 36.11 33.25
C GLN A 58 -1.52 35.81 32.35
N LYS A 59 -1.63 34.83 31.45
CA LYS A 59 -0.53 34.44 30.55
C LYS A 59 -0.18 35.47 29.45
N THR A 60 -0.97 36.52 29.29
CA THR A 60 -0.71 37.60 28.31
C THR A 60 -0.22 38.89 28.96
N THR A 61 -0.43 39.07 30.27
CA THR A 61 0.04 40.26 31.00
C THR A 61 1.51 40.12 31.44
N THR A 62 2.03 38.91 31.64
CA THR A 62 3.43 38.66 32.09
C THR A 62 4.50 39.00 31.05
N THR A 63 4.14 39.37 29.81
CA THR A 63 5.09 39.59 28.70
C THR A 63 5.38 41.08 28.43
N THR A 64 5.02 41.99 29.34
CA THR A 64 5.22 43.44 29.12
C THR A 64 5.64 44.19 30.40
N THR A 65 6.92 44.09 30.73
CA THR A 65 7.62 45.09 31.56
C THR A 65 8.87 45.53 30.82
N THR A 66 8.94 46.81 30.49
CA THR A 66 9.97 47.39 29.62
C THR A 66 11.08 48.06 30.42
N THR A 67 12.33 47.97 29.95
CA THR A 67 13.30 49.05 30.12
C THR A 67 14.14 49.18 28.86
N SER A 68 14.30 50.41 28.36
CA SER A 68 15.03 50.72 27.13
C SER A 68 15.97 51.89 27.38
N SER A 69 17.24 51.74 27.00
CA SER A 69 18.20 52.85 26.96
C SER A 69 19.38 52.50 26.04
N MET A 70 19.58 53.27 24.97
CA MET A 70 20.87 53.39 24.29
C MET A 70 21.68 54.51 24.95
N THR A 71 23.03 54.42 24.95
CA THR A 71 23.97 55.50 24.55
C THR A 71 25.42 55.22 25.03
N THR A 72 26.30 54.98 24.06
CA THR A 72 27.77 55.18 23.95
C THR A 72 28.74 55.28 25.16
N CYS A 73 29.93 54.65 24.95
CA CYS A 73 31.30 55.12 25.26
C CYS A 73 32.02 54.83 26.62
N THR A 74 32.96 53.87 26.53
CA THR A 74 34.33 53.83 27.12
C THR A 74 34.58 53.53 28.62
N PRO A 75 35.77 52.98 29.00
CA PRO A 75 36.05 52.29 30.29
C PRO A 75 37.01 53.11 31.22
N PRO A 76 37.60 52.61 32.35
CA PRO A 76 37.53 51.32 33.08
C PRO A 76 37.07 51.56 34.58
N PRO A 77 37.46 50.83 35.66
CA PRO A 77 38.20 49.56 35.87
C PRO A 77 37.64 48.55 36.91
N GLU A 78 38.43 47.49 37.14
CA GLU A 78 38.58 46.59 38.30
C GLU A 78 37.71 46.71 39.58
N THR A 79 37.01 45.61 39.93
CA THR A 79 37.46 44.73 41.04
C THR A 79 36.85 43.32 40.93
N LYS A 80 37.45 42.33 41.61
CA LYS A 80 37.04 40.91 41.53
C LYS A 80 35.93 40.55 42.54
N SER A 81 34.95 39.76 42.11
CA SER A 81 34.23 38.83 42.98
C SER A 81 33.70 37.66 42.15
N GLU A 82 34.08 36.44 42.50
CA GLU A 82 33.65 35.23 41.79
C GLU A 82 32.28 34.79 42.28
N LYS A 83 31.35 34.50 41.36
CA LYS A 83 30.15 33.74 41.69
C LYS A 83 29.81 32.74 40.57
N THR A 84 30.55 31.64 40.59
CA THR A 84 30.40 30.49 39.70
C THR A 84 28.95 30.03 39.65
N THR A 85 28.26 30.36 38.56
CA THR A 85 26.94 29.80 38.25
C THR A 85 27.18 28.57 37.39
N ILE A 86 27.03 27.39 37.99
CA ILE A 86 27.17 26.12 37.27
C ILE A 86 25.95 25.97 36.37
N THR A 87 26.09 26.37 35.11
CA THR A 87 25.12 26.02 34.07
C THR A 87 25.28 24.54 33.76
N THR A 88 24.52 23.69 34.45
CA THR A 88 24.48 22.24 34.17
C THR A 88 23.74 22.02 32.85
N THR A 89 24.44 22.20 31.73
CA THR A 89 23.93 21.89 30.39
C THR A 89 23.81 20.37 30.26
N THR A 90 22.66 19.83 30.65
CA THR A 90 22.36 18.40 30.48
C THR A 90 22.19 18.11 29.00
N THR A 91 23.26 17.65 28.36
CA THR A 91 23.24 17.20 26.97
C THR A 91 22.37 15.95 26.87
N GLU A 92 21.14 16.09 26.38
CA GLU A 92 20.21 14.96 26.26
C GLU A 92 20.78 13.92 25.29
N THR A 93 20.99 12.70 25.81
CA THR A 93 21.67 11.62 25.10
C THR A 93 20.86 11.17 23.89
N SER A 94 21.44 11.21 22.69
CA SER A 94 20.75 10.88 21.44
C SER A 94 21.42 9.77 20.64
N PHE A 95 20.59 8.89 20.09
CA PHE A 95 20.91 7.81 19.16
C PHE A 95 20.71 8.25 17.71
N HIS A 96 21.30 7.56 16.74
CA HIS A 96 20.98 7.77 15.33
C HIS A 96 19.79 6.89 14.92
N GLY A 97 18.77 7.48 14.31
CA GLY A 97 17.64 6.78 13.71
C GLY A 97 17.69 6.81 12.17
N ILE A 98 16.55 6.58 11.52
CA ILE A 98 16.47 6.34 10.07
C ILE A 98 16.73 7.62 9.24
N ARG A 99 16.34 8.80 9.74
CA ARG A 99 16.49 10.13 9.10
C ARG A 99 16.84 11.26 10.08
N LYS A 100 16.67 11.05 11.38
CA LYS A 100 16.90 12.01 12.48
C LYS A 100 17.52 11.27 13.66
N ASN A 101 18.09 12.00 14.61
CA ASN A 101 18.48 11.43 15.89
C ASN A 101 17.26 11.23 16.81
N VAL A 102 17.34 10.23 17.67
CA VAL A 102 16.29 9.80 18.62
C VAL A 102 16.81 10.02 20.04
N THR A 103 16.05 10.64 20.94
CA THR A 103 16.50 10.83 22.32
C THR A 103 16.39 9.53 23.14
N ALA A 104 17.21 9.40 24.19
CA ALA A 104 17.10 8.30 25.14
C ALA A 104 15.73 8.27 25.85
N SER A 105 15.13 9.45 26.06
CA SER A 105 13.76 9.62 26.58
C SER A 105 12.73 8.98 25.65
N GLU A 106 12.82 9.27 24.35
CA GLU A 106 11.93 8.70 23.34
C GLU A 106 12.07 7.17 23.21
N LEU A 107 13.29 6.61 23.33
CA LEU A 107 13.47 5.16 23.32
C LEU A 107 12.86 4.47 24.56
N LEU A 108 12.77 5.17 25.70
CA LEU A 108 12.10 4.67 26.89
C LEU A 108 10.57 4.74 26.73
N ASP A 109 10.04 5.85 26.22
CA ASP A 109 8.60 6.03 25.96
C ASP A 109 8.08 5.10 24.84
N SER A 110 8.93 4.77 23.85
CA SER A 110 8.70 3.70 22.86
C SER A 110 8.96 2.29 23.38
N LYS A 111 9.34 2.11 24.66
CA LYS A 111 9.60 0.80 25.31
C LYS A 111 10.69 -0.03 24.62
N ILE A 112 11.61 0.63 23.92
CA ILE A 112 12.74 0.03 23.20
C ILE A 112 13.91 -0.25 24.16
N ILE A 113 14.08 0.64 25.15
CA ILE A 113 14.94 0.43 26.31
C ILE A 113 14.09 0.42 27.58
N ASP A 114 14.52 -0.31 28.60
CA ASP A 114 13.86 -0.27 29.92
C ASP A 114 14.39 0.89 30.78
N LYS A 115 13.71 1.17 31.89
CA LYS A 115 14.04 2.27 32.81
C LYS A 115 15.44 2.12 33.42
N LYS A 116 15.92 0.89 33.65
CA LYS A 116 17.26 0.64 34.20
C LYS A 116 18.31 0.94 33.13
N LEU A 117 18.11 0.51 31.89
CA LEU A 117 19.03 0.80 30.79
C LEU A 117 19.11 2.31 30.49
N TYR A 118 17.98 3.02 30.60
CA TYR A 118 17.93 4.49 30.54
C TYR A 118 18.71 5.15 31.70
N GLU A 119 18.56 4.67 32.94
CA GLU A 119 19.32 5.15 34.10
C GLU A 119 20.82 4.83 34.00
N ASP A 120 21.19 3.63 33.54
CA ASP A 120 22.57 3.20 33.34
C ASP A 120 23.25 4.00 32.21
N LEU A 121 22.49 4.43 31.19
CA LEU A 121 22.96 5.34 30.13
C LEU A 121 23.15 6.77 30.66
N ASN A 122 22.15 7.33 31.35
CA ASN A 122 22.23 8.68 31.93
C ASN A 122 23.29 8.82 33.04
N THR A 123 23.66 7.72 33.69
CA THR A 123 24.77 7.65 34.66
C THR A 123 26.11 7.24 34.04
N GLY A 124 26.16 7.06 32.71
CA GLY A 124 27.40 6.79 31.97
C GLY A 124 28.01 5.40 32.18
N LYS A 125 27.26 4.45 32.76
CA LYS A 125 27.71 3.04 32.93
C LYS A 125 27.70 2.27 31.60
N VAL A 126 26.82 2.66 30.69
CA VAL A 126 26.79 2.21 29.30
C VAL A 126 26.84 3.42 28.36
N THR A 127 27.38 3.22 27.17
CA THR A 127 27.51 4.27 26.14
C THR A 127 26.45 4.13 25.05
N VAL A 128 26.18 5.22 24.32
CA VAL A 128 25.28 5.22 23.15
C VAL A 128 25.66 4.12 22.16
N ASN A 129 26.94 3.96 21.83
CA ASN A 129 27.41 2.94 20.88
C ASN A 129 27.07 1.52 21.36
N GLN A 130 27.41 1.19 22.61
CA GLN A 130 27.12 -0.13 23.20
C GLN A 130 25.62 -0.44 23.20
N VAL A 131 24.76 0.56 23.44
CA VAL A 131 23.29 0.39 23.43
C VAL A 131 22.75 0.31 21.99
N SER A 132 23.27 1.10 21.05
CA SER A 132 22.94 1.02 19.61
C SER A 132 23.30 -0.33 19.00
N GLU A 133 24.39 -0.96 19.44
CA GLU A 133 24.85 -2.26 18.95
C GLU A 133 23.95 -3.43 19.41
N MET A 134 23.16 -3.27 20.49
CA MET A 134 22.29 -4.33 21.02
C MET A 134 21.22 -4.74 20.00
N ASP A 135 21.10 -6.04 19.69
CA ASP A 135 20.08 -6.57 18.76
C ASP A 135 18.63 -6.14 19.12
N SER A 136 18.36 -5.91 20.40
CA SER A 136 17.06 -5.44 20.91
C SER A 136 16.74 -3.99 20.52
N VAL A 137 17.75 -3.14 20.36
CA VAL A 137 17.63 -1.70 20.09
C VAL A 137 17.93 -1.39 18.62
N ARG A 138 19.00 -1.97 18.06
CA ARG A 138 19.44 -1.77 16.67
C ARG A 138 18.34 -2.02 15.64
N LYS A 139 17.53 -3.06 15.85
CA LYS A 139 16.38 -3.41 15.00
C LYS A 139 15.31 -2.32 14.95
N TYR A 140 15.22 -1.48 15.98
CA TYR A 140 14.28 -0.37 16.05
C TYR A 140 14.88 0.93 15.50
N LEU A 141 16.17 1.18 15.72
CA LEU A 141 16.88 2.34 15.17
C LEU A 141 17.02 2.30 13.64
N GLU A 142 17.41 1.15 13.08
CA GLU A 142 17.78 1.01 11.66
C GLU A 142 16.96 -0.02 10.87
N GLY A 143 16.18 -0.87 11.54
CA GLY A 143 15.57 -2.05 10.92
C GLY A 143 16.52 -3.24 10.76
N THR A 144 16.05 -4.29 10.09
CA THR A 144 16.75 -5.54 9.82
C THR A 144 16.30 -6.15 8.49
N ASN A 145 17.07 -7.08 7.95
CA ASN A 145 16.65 -8.09 6.95
C ASN A 145 16.09 -7.61 5.59
N SER A 146 16.02 -6.30 5.30
CA SER A 146 15.61 -5.79 3.98
C SER A 146 16.41 -6.44 2.85
N ILE A 147 15.73 -6.82 1.77
CA ILE A 147 16.33 -7.32 0.52
C ILE A 147 17.16 -6.17 -0.07
N ALA A 148 18.49 -6.30 0.00
CA ALA A 148 19.45 -5.27 -0.39
C ALA A 148 19.81 -5.30 -1.88
N GLY A 149 19.69 -6.47 -2.51
CA GLY A 149 20.19 -6.71 -3.85
C GLY A 149 19.91 -8.11 -4.36
N VAL A 150 20.57 -8.44 -5.46
CA VAL A 150 20.52 -9.74 -6.13
C VAL A 150 21.87 -10.44 -6.01
N TYR A 151 21.84 -11.75 -5.76
CA TYR A 151 23.00 -12.65 -5.84
C TYR A 151 22.79 -13.66 -6.99
N VAL A 152 23.60 -13.57 -8.04
CA VAL A 152 23.51 -14.47 -9.20
C VAL A 152 24.30 -15.75 -8.93
N GLN A 153 23.60 -16.87 -8.70
CA GLN A 153 24.22 -18.13 -8.24
C GLN A 153 25.29 -18.64 -9.22
N SER A 154 25.04 -18.52 -10.53
CA SER A 154 25.93 -19.02 -11.58
C SER A 154 27.25 -18.25 -11.76
N THR A 155 27.30 -16.97 -11.37
CA THR A 155 28.50 -16.12 -11.46
C THR A 155 29.08 -15.73 -10.11
N LYS A 156 28.36 -16.04 -9.02
CA LYS A 156 28.64 -15.61 -7.64
C LYS A 156 28.76 -14.09 -7.46
N GLN A 157 28.02 -13.32 -8.28
CA GLN A 157 28.05 -11.86 -8.25
C GLN A 157 26.86 -11.28 -7.48
N THR A 158 27.17 -10.39 -6.54
CA THR A 158 26.22 -9.49 -5.89
C THR A 158 26.04 -8.21 -6.72
N MET A 159 24.81 -7.73 -6.88
CA MET A 159 24.50 -6.47 -7.59
C MET A 159 23.23 -5.79 -7.04
N SER A 160 23.01 -4.52 -7.38
CA SER A 160 21.79 -3.80 -6.97
C SER A 160 20.56 -4.30 -7.74
N ILE A 161 19.36 -4.03 -7.20
CA ILE A 161 18.08 -4.36 -7.84
C ILE A 161 17.95 -3.65 -9.20
N TYR A 162 18.39 -2.40 -9.30
CA TYR A 162 18.35 -1.62 -10.54
C TYR A 162 19.39 -2.10 -11.58
N GLU A 163 20.55 -2.59 -11.14
CA GLU A 163 21.52 -3.25 -12.02
C GLU A 163 20.98 -4.58 -12.55
N ALA A 164 20.27 -5.35 -11.71
CA ALA A 164 19.59 -6.59 -12.10
C ALA A 164 18.45 -6.34 -13.12
N LYS A 165 17.64 -5.28 -12.95
CA LYS A 165 16.71 -4.76 -13.98
C LYS A 165 17.45 -4.50 -15.29
N SER A 166 18.52 -3.72 -15.23
CA SER A 166 19.30 -3.28 -16.41
C SER A 166 20.00 -4.43 -17.14
N LYS A 167 20.18 -5.58 -16.48
CA LYS A 167 20.73 -6.82 -17.04
C LYS A 167 19.67 -7.85 -17.44
N GLY A 168 18.37 -7.55 -17.32
CA GLY A 168 17.27 -8.47 -17.62
C GLY A 168 17.16 -9.65 -16.66
N LEU A 169 17.76 -9.56 -15.46
CA LEU A 169 17.71 -10.59 -14.41
C LEU A 169 16.48 -10.45 -13.50
N LEU A 170 15.86 -9.27 -13.51
CA LEU A 170 14.58 -8.98 -12.89
C LEU A 170 13.73 -8.17 -13.89
N THR A 171 12.41 -8.32 -13.83
CA THR A 171 11.48 -7.47 -14.60
C THR A 171 11.45 -6.03 -14.03
N PRO A 172 11.02 -5.02 -14.82
CA PRO A 172 10.82 -3.67 -14.33
C PRO A 172 9.89 -3.62 -13.11
N GLY A 173 8.75 -4.33 -13.15
CA GLY A 173 7.78 -4.39 -12.05
C GLY A 173 8.36 -4.97 -10.75
N THR A 174 8.96 -6.17 -10.81
CA THR A 174 9.56 -6.80 -9.61
C THR A 174 10.68 -5.94 -9.02
N SER A 175 11.50 -5.30 -9.87
CA SER A 175 12.57 -4.41 -9.43
C SER A 175 12.06 -3.13 -8.77
N LEU A 176 11.02 -2.50 -9.34
CA LEU A 176 10.39 -1.32 -8.74
C LEU A 176 9.82 -1.65 -7.36
N VAL A 177 9.05 -2.74 -7.25
CA VAL A 177 8.43 -3.18 -5.99
C VAL A 177 9.46 -3.46 -4.89
N LEU A 178 10.59 -4.07 -5.23
CA LEU A 178 11.68 -4.30 -4.26
C LEU A 178 12.39 -3.00 -3.84
N LEU A 179 12.53 -2.03 -4.74
CA LEU A 179 13.10 -0.71 -4.43
C LEU A 179 12.14 0.18 -3.63
N GLU A 180 10.83 0.07 -3.87
CA GLU A 180 9.80 0.71 -3.03
C GLU A 180 9.86 0.16 -1.60
N ALA A 181 10.01 -1.15 -1.44
CA ALA A 181 10.20 -1.76 -0.11
C ALA A 181 11.49 -1.27 0.57
N GLN A 182 12.61 -1.13 -0.16
CA GLN A 182 13.82 -0.51 0.37
C GLN A 182 13.57 0.94 0.85
N ALA A 183 12.99 1.79 0.01
CA ALA A 183 12.68 3.18 0.33
C ALA A 183 11.72 3.31 1.53
N ALA A 184 10.72 2.43 1.62
CA ALA A 184 9.71 2.45 2.69
C ALA A 184 10.17 1.80 4.02
N THR A 185 11.21 0.96 4.00
CA THR A 185 11.78 0.33 5.20
C THR A 185 12.99 1.07 5.74
N GLY A 186 13.57 1.99 4.97
CA GLY A 186 14.48 3.01 5.48
C GLY A 186 15.38 3.63 4.43
N PHE A 187 15.91 2.87 3.48
CA PHE A 187 17.00 3.32 2.61
C PHE A 187 17.04 2.52 1.31
N VAL A 188 17.38 3.19 0.20
CA VAL A 188 17.86 2.50 -1.00
C VAL A 188 19.28 1.99 -0.72
N ILE A 189 19.55 0.72 -1.02
CA ILE A 189 20.76 0.02 -0.61
C ILE A 189 21.67 -0.25 -1.82
N ASP A 190 22.94 0.13 -1.69
CA ASP A 190 24.02 -0.35 -2.55
C ASP A 190 24.67 -1.56 -1.87
N PRO A 191 24.38 -2.80 -2.31
CA PRO A 191 24.90 -4.01 -1.66
C PRO A 191 26.38 -4.25 -1.97
N VAL A 192 26.95 -3.59 -2.98
CA VAL A 192 28.36 -3.76 -3.39
C VAL A 192 29.26 -2.80 -2.63
N LYS A 193 28.77 -1.57 -2.36
CA LYS A 193 29.48 -0.56 -1.55
C LYS A 193 29.05 -0.53 -0.08
N ASN A 194 28.12 -1.42 0.32
CA ASN A 194 27.45 -1.45 1.62
C ASN A 194 26.96 -0.06 2.08
N LYS A 195 26.29 0.68 1.20
CA LYS A 195 25.74 2.01 1.49
C LYS A 195 24.23 1.98 1.64
N LYS A 196 23.74 2.73 2.62
CA LYS A 196 22.33 3.11 2.81
C LYS A 196 22.16 4.56 2.35
N LEU A 197 21.21 4.83 1.46
CA LEU A 197 20.99 6.15 0.85
C LEU A 197 19.50 6.55 0.88
N SER A 198 19.22 7.85 0.84
CA SER A 198 17.89 8.37 0.49
C SER A 198 17.57 8.20 -1.00
N VAL A 199 16.33 8.45 -1.40
CA VAL A 199 15.92 8.40 -2.82
C VAL A 199 16.61 9.50 -3.64
N GLU A 200 16.76 10.72 -3.11
CA GLU A 200 17.61 11.76 -3.71
C GLU A 200 19.04 11.30 -3.97
N GLU A 201 19.73 10.78 -2.94
CA GLU A 201 21.15 10.43 -3.02
C GLU A 201 21.42 9.22 -3.91
N SER A 202 20.50 8.26 -3.96
CA SER A 202 20.61 7.08 -4.81
C SER A 202 20.36 7.40 -6.28
N ALA A 203 19.40 8.27 -6.60
CA ALA A 203 19.23 8.79 -7.96
C ALA A 203 20.44 9.63 -8.40
N ALA A 204 20.93 10.53 -7.53
CA ALA A 204 22.10 11.37 -7.82
C ALA A 204 23.41 10.57 -8.00
N GLN A 205 23.54 9.39 -7.37
CA GLN A 205 24.66 8.46 -7.54
C GLN A 205 24.42 7.41 -8.65
N GLY A 206 23.30 7.45 -9.37
CA GLY A 206 22.96 6.49 -10.42
C GLY A 206 22.70 5.05 -9.93
N LEU A 207 22.43 4.88 -8.63
CA LEU A 207 22.05 3.58 -8.04
C LEU A 207 20.62 3.18 -8.42
N VAL A 208 19.76 4.16 -8.70
CA VAL A 208 18.43 4.00 -9.29
C VAL A 208 18.25 4.97 -10.45
N GLY A 209 17.45 4.59 -11.44
CA GLY A 209 17.11 5.43 -12.58
C GLY A 209 16.20 6.61 -12.20
N ASN A 210 16.39 7.75 -12.87
CA ASN A 210 15.59 8.96 -12.64
C ASN A 210 14.09 8.76 -12.96
N GLU A 211 13.75 7.82 -13.84
CA GLU A 211 12.37 7.48 -14.20
C GLU A 211 11.57 6.91 -13.01
N TRP A 212 12.25 6.28 -12.05
CA TRP A 212 11.62 5.74 -10.84
C TRP A 212 11.70 6.67 -9.64
N LYS A 213 12.45 7.77 -9.72
CA LYS A 213 12.66 8.68 -8.58
C LYS A 213 11.35 9.12 -7.93
N ASN A 214 10.37 9.54 -8.72
CA ASN A 214 9.07 10.02 -8.19
C ASN A 214 8.23 8.89 -7.57
N LYS A 215 8.26 7.67 -8.12
CA LYS A 215 7.59 6.49 -7.53
C LYS A 215 8.23 6.14 -6.18
N LEU A 216 9.57 6.08 -6.13
CA LEU A 216 10.34 5.80 -4.90
C LEU A 216 10.20 6.90 -3.83
N LEU A 217 10.11 8.17 -4.21
CA LEU A 217 9.81 9.28 -3.28
C LEU A 217 8.42 9.18 -2.66
N SER A 218 7.46 8.53 -3.33
CA SER A 218 6.15 8.24 -2.73
C SER A 218 6.27 7.16 -1.65
N ALA A 219 7.08 6.13 -1.89
CA ALA A 219 7.36 5.07 -0.91
C ALA A 219 8.20 5.56 0.28
N GLU A 220 9.17 6.47 0.08
CA GLU A 220 9.99 7.04 1.15
C GLU A 220 9.18 7.90 2.15
N ARG A 221 7.96 8.32 1.80
CA ARG A 221 6.99 8.93 2.74
C ARG A 221 6.51 7.95 3.81
N ALA A 222 6.68 6.64 3.63
CA ALA A 222 6.48 5.67 4.70
C ALA A 222 7.52 5.79 5.83
N VAL A 223 8.66 6.46 5.58
CA VAL A 223 9.75 6.73 6.54
C VAL A 223 9.76 8.20 6.98
N THR A 224 9.63 9.13 6.03
CA THR A 224 9.67 10.58 6.28
C THR A 224 8.31 11.16 6.71
N GLY A 225 7.24 10.40 6.48
CA GLY A 225 5.85 10.68 6.83
C GLY A 225 5.09 11.42 5.74
N TYR A 226 3.82 11.06 5.57
CA TYR A 226 2.90 11.71 4.64
C TYR A 226 2.44 13.06 5.22
N LYS A 227 2.11 14.01 4.34
CA LYS A 227 1.50 15.28 4.75
C LYS A 227 -0.02 15.17 4.70
N ASP A 228 -0.66 15.33 5.84
CA ASP A 228 -2.11 15.39 5.98
C ASP A 228 -2.65 16.68 5.33
N PRO A 229 -3.41 16.62 4.21
CA PRO A 229 -3.84 17.83 3.50
C PRO A 229 -4.71 18.76 4.34
N TYR A 230 -5.41 18.21 5.33
CA TYR A 230 -6.33 18.95 6.20
C TYR A 230 -5.65 19.67 7.36
N THR A 231 -4.45 19.26 7.78
CA THR A 231 -3.79 19.79 8.99
C THR A 231 -2.34 20.22 8.78
N GLY A 232 -1.69 19.85 7.66
CA GLY A 232 -0.26 20.09 7.41
C GLY A 232 0.69 19.22 8.26
N ASN A 233 0.15 18.45 9.20
CA ASN A 233 0.92 17.56 10.07
C ASN A 233 1.56 16.43 9.27
N THR A 234 2.66 15.92 9.80
CA THR A 234 3.25 14.66 9.32
C THR A 234 2.51 13.49 9.99
N ILE A 235 2.06 12.52 9.20
CA ILE A 235 1.33 11.33 9.63
C ILE A 235 2.02 10.05 9.13
N SER A 236 1.77 8.90 9.77
CA SER A 236 2.38 7.62 9.36
C SER A 236 1.76 7.04 8.09
N LEU A 237 2.44 6.02 7.51
CA LEU A 237 1.95 5.22 6.39
C LEU A 237 0.53 4.69 6.62
N PHE A 238 0.29 4.11 7.79
CA PHE A 238 -1.02 3.59 8.19
C PHE A 238 -2.08 4.69 8.37
N GLN A 239 -1.69 5.86 8.88
CA GLN A 239 -2.61 7.00 9.03
C GLN A 239 -2.96 7.62 7.67
N ALA A 240 -2.05 7.57 6.70
CA ALA A 240 -2.34 7.89 5.30
C ALA A 240 -3.29 6.85 4.69
N LEU A 241 -3.06 5.56 4.94
CA LEU A 241 -3.87 4.43 4.47
C LEU A 241 -5.32 4.49 4.98
N LYS A 242 -5.53 4.73 6.28
CA LYS A 242 -6.86 4.93 6.90
C LYS A 242 -7.54 6.25 6.50
N LYS A 243 -6.84 7.13 5.78
CA LYS A 243 -7.37 8.38 5.18
C LYS A 243 -7.48 8.30 3.65
N ASP A 244 -7.25 7.13 3.05
CA ASP A 244 -7.21 6.90 1.61
C ASP A 244 -6.25 7.86 0.84
N LEU A 245 -5.18 8.33 1.52
CA LEU A 245 -4.11 9.18 0.94
C LEU A 245 -3.00 8.36 0.26
N ILE A 246 -3.17 7.04 0.21
CA ILE A 246 -2.31 6.06 -0.45
C ILE A 246 -3.20 4.87 -0.84
N VAL A 247 -2.97 4.31 -2.04
CA VAL A 247 -3.68 3.11 -2.52
C VAL A 247 -3.50 1.96 -1.53
N LYS A 248 -4.58 1.22 -1.25
CA LYS A 248 -4.60 0.20 -0.19
C LYS A 248 -3.56 -0.88 -0.37
N ASP A 249 -3.55 -1.56 -1.50
CA ASP A 249 -2.64 -2.67 -1.80
C ASP A 249 -1.17 -2.23 -1.72
N HIS A 250 -0.86 -1.02 -2.19
CA HIS A 250 0.47 -0.42 -2.06
C HIS A 250 0.81 -0.11 -0.60
N GLY A 251 -0.08 0.54 0.16
CA GLY A 251 0.12 0.84 1.58
C GLY A 251 0.27 -0.41 2.45
N ILE A 252 -0.53 -1.45 2.19
CA ILE A 252 -0.47 -2.78 2.80
C ILE A 252 0.89 -3.42 2.52
N ARG A 253 1.34 -3.44 1.24
CA ARG A 253 2.66 -3.95 0.85
C ARG A 253 3.82 -3.22 1.54
N LEU A 254 3.73 -1.90 1.72
CA LEU A 254 4.75 -1.13 2.44
C LEU A 254 4.71 -1.39 3.96
N LEU A 255 3.53 -1.61 4.56
CA LEU A 255 3.40 -1.99 5.97
C LEU A 255 3.97 -3.39 6.24
N GLU A 256 3.65 -4.36 5.38
CA GLU A 256 4.14 -5.74 5.45
C GLU A 256 5.69 -5.77 5.40
N ALA A 257 6.28 -5.03 4.45
CA ALA A 257 7.72 -4.82 4.40
C ALA A 257 8.28 -4.15 5.68
N GLN A 258 7.61 -3.16 6.28
CA GLN A 258 8.04 -2.56 7.55
C GLN A 258 8.02 -3.56 8.71
N ILE A 259 6.96 -4.35 8.86
CA ILE A 259 6.83 -5.36 9.92
C ILE A 259 7.92 -6.43 9.77
N ALA A 260 8.06 -7.01 8.57
CA ALA A 260 9.06 -8.04 8.26
C ALA A 260 10.52 -7.54 8.45
N THR A 261 10.75 -6.23 8.36
CA THR A 261 12.06 -5.60 8.60
C THR A 261 12.27 -5.08 10.02
N GLY A 262 11.35 -5.34 10.96
CA GLY A 262 11.58 -5.16 12.41
C GLY A 262 10.54 -4.34 13.17
N GLY A 263 9.54 -3.77 12.49
CA GLY A 263 8.44 -3.02 13.11
C GLY A 263 8.02 -1.77 12.33
N ILE A 264 6.84 -1.25 12.67
CA ILE A 264 6.21 -0.06 12.07
C ILE A 264 7.07 1.19 12.31
N ILE A 265 7.25 2.05 11.30
CA ILE A 265 8.04 3.29 11.41
C ILE A 265 7.20 4.46 11.93
N ASP A 266 7.71 5.12 12.96
CA ASP A 266 7.29 6.46 13.39
C ASP A 266 8.05 7.52 12.55
N PRO A 267 7.37 8.33 11.71
CA PRO A 267 8.02 9.34 10.89
C PRO A 267 8.34 10.64 11.64
N VAL A 268 7.70 10.89 12.79
CA VAL A 268 7.92 12.06 13.63
C VAL A 268 9.26 11.89 14.35
N TYR A 269 9.41 10.77 15.05
CA TYR A 269 10.58 10.39 15.84
C TYR A 269 11.59 9.51 15.10
N SER A 270 11.34 9.19 13.82
CA SER A 270 12.32 8.64 12.88
C SER A 270 12.95 7.28 13.29
N HIS A 271 12.17 6.41 13.93
CA HIS A 271 12.59 5.05 14.29
C HIS A 271 11.39 4.10 14.25
N ARG A 272 11.63 2.81 14.38
CA ARG A 272 10.57 1.79 14.42
C ARG A 272 10.09 1.57 15.84
N VAL A 273 8.80 1.38 16.01
CA VAL A 273 8.17 1.10 17.31
C VAL A 273 7.69 -0.36 17.40
N PRO A 274 7.61 -0.95 18.61
CA PRO A 274 6.86 -2.19 18.85
C PRO A 274 5.39 -2.07 18.40
N VAL A 275 4.76 -3.19 18.05
CA VAL A 275 3.37 -3.22 17.54
C VAL A 275 2.39 -2.62 18.57
N GLU A 276 2.59 -2.92 19.85
CA GLU A 276 1.80 -2.41 20.97
C GLU A 276 1.94 -0.89 21.17
N VAL A 277 3.07 -0.32 20.73
CA VAL A 277 3.33 1.13 20.73
C VAL A 277 2.80 1.77 19.44
N ALA A 278 2.87 1.06 18.31
CA ALA A 278 2.22 1.48 17.06
C ALA A 278 0.70 1.62 17.25
N TYR A 279 0.05 0.67 17.94
CA TYR A 279 -1.34 0.78 18.36
C TYR A 279 -1.59 2.01 19.24
N GLN A 280 -0.77 2.21 20.28
CA GLN A 280 -0.92 3.34 21.21
C GLN A 280 -0.70 4.73 20.56
N ARG A 281 0.09 4.80 19.49
CA ARG A 281 0.31 6.01 18.68
C ARG A 281 -0.64 6.13 17.48
N GLY A 282 -1.51 5.14 17.25
CA GLY A 282 -2.41 5.09 16.09
C GLY A 282 -1.69 5.00 14.75
N TYR A 283 -0.50 4.38 14.72
CA TYR A 283 0.27 4.08 13.50
C TYR A 283 0.04 2.65 12.98
N PHE A 284 -0.79 1.87 13.67
CA PHE A 284 -1.21 0.53 13.27
C PHE A 284 -2.47 0.19 14.09
N ASP A 285 -3.21 -0.85 13.72
CA ASP A 285 -4.31 -1.40 14.53
C ASP A 285 -4.47 -2.91 14.36
N GLU A 286 -5.30 -3.51 15.23
CA GLU A 286 -5.53 -4.95 15.27
C GLU A 286 -6.25 -5.47 14.01
N GLU A 287 -7.04 -4.64 13.33
CA GLU A 287 -7.67 -4.95 12.04
C GLU A 287 -6.61 -5.16 10.96
N MET A 288 -5.68 -4.21 10.80
CA MET A 288 -4.59 -4.32 9.83
C MET A 288 -3.57 -5.40 10.21
N ASN A 289 -3.36 -5.67 11.51
CA ASN A 289 -2.56 -6.81 11.94
C ASN A 289 -3.21 -8.14 11.52
N GLN A 290 -4.52 -8.30 11.68
CA GLN A 290 -5.24 -9.51 11.22
C GLN A 290 -5.17 -9.66 9.69
N ILE A 291 -5.28 -8.56 8.94
CA ILE A 291 -5.12 -8.56 7.47
C ILE A 291 -3.71 -9.03 7.08
N LEU A 292 -2.66 -8.58 7.78
CA LEU A 292 -1.26 -8.91 7.45
C LEU A 292 -0.78 -10.25 8.02
N ASP A 293 -1.44 -10.81 9.04
CA ASP A 293 -1.19 -12.15 9.56
C ASP A 293 -1.79 -13.26 8.68
N ASP A 294 -2.79 -12.96 7.84
CA ASP A 294 -3.40 -13.94 6.93
C ASP A 294 -2.68 -13.97 5.56
N PRO A 295 -2.02 -15.08 5.17
CA PRO A 295 -1.31 -15.20 3.91
C PRO A 295 -2.26 -15.50 2.75
N ASP A 296 -3.26 -14.63 2.55
CA ASP A 296 -4.23 -14.68 1.44
C ASP A 296 -3.65 -14.03 0.15
N ASP A 297 -4.40 -13.89 -0.95
CA ASP A 297 -3.86 -13.29 -2.21
C ASP A 297 -3.43 -11.81 -2.02
N ASP A 298 -4.19 -11.05 -1.21
CA ASP A 298 -4.05 -9.59 -1.08
C ASP A 298 -2.83 -9.15 -0.24
N THR A 299 -2.20 -10.06 0.52
CA THR A 299 -0.94 -9.79 1.24
C THR A 299 0.31 -10.17 0.43
N LYS A 300 0.17 -10.91 -0.68
CA LYS A 300 1.29 -11.44 -1.47
C LYS A 300 1.81 -10.42 -2.50
N GLY A 301 2.19 -9.24 -2.02
CA GLY A 301 2.58 -8.09 -2.84
C GLY A 301 3.94 -8.19 -3.56
N PHE A 302 4.68 -9.30 -3.38
CA PHE A 302 6.02 -9.52 -3.94
C PHE A 302 6.08 -10.78 -4.81
N PHE A 303 7.12 -10.93 -5.64
CA PHE A 303 7.24 -12.01 -6.62
C PHE A 303 8.62 -12.66 -6.55
N ASP A 304 8.69 -13.99 -6.45
CA ASP A 304 9.94 -14.74 -6.59
C ASP A 304 10.19 -15.11 -8.06
N PRO A 305 11.20 -14.52 -8.72
CA PRO A 305 11.48 -14.76 -10.14
C PRO A 305 11.97 -16.18 -10.44
N ASN A 306 12.37 -16.97 -9.44
CA ASN A 306 12.87 -18.33 -9.63
C ASN A 306 11.73 -19.38 -9.68
N THR A 307 10.69 -19.18 -8.85
CA THR A 307 9.51 -20.07 -8.77
C THR A 307 8.29 -19.53 -9.50
N GLN A 308 8.27 -18.23 -9.79
CA GLN A 308 7.14 -17.49 -10.36
C GLN A 308 5.91 -17.42 -9.43
N GLU A 309 6.16 -17.49 -8.11
CA GLU A 309 5.14 -17.38 -7.06
C GLU A 309 4.99 -15.93 -6.57
N ASN A 310 3.74 -15.50 -6.37
CA ASN A 310 3.43 -14.34 -5.52
C ASN A 310 3.65 -14.73 -4.05
N LEU A 311 4.29 -13.85 -3.28
CA LEU A 311 4.71 -14.07 -1.90
C LEU A 311 4.54 -12.80 -1.05
N THR A 312 4.45 -12.97 0.25
CA THR A 312 4.72 -11.88 1.22
C THR A 312 6.21 -11.51 1.20
N TYR A 313 6.57 -10.29 1.59
CA TYR A 313 7.95 -9.85 1.77
C TYR A 313 8.70 -10.76 2.73
N LEU A 314 8.07 -11.17 3.84
CA LEU A 314 8.67 -12.09 4.79
C LEU A 314 9.04 -13.44 4.14
N GLN A 315 8.15 -14.01 3.33
CA GLN A 315 8.44 -15.25 2.59
C GLN A 315 9.55 -15.08 1.56
N LEU A 316 9.63 -13.94 0.87
CA LEU A 316 10.71 -13.66 -0.08
C LEU A 316 12.06 -13.41 0.63
N VAL A 317 12.05 -12.78 1.80
CA VAL A 317 13.22 -12.60 2.68
C VAL A 317 13.72 -13.95 3.22
N GLU A 318 12.84 -14.88 3.59
CA GLU A 318 13.22 -16.24 4.03
C GLU A 318 13.86 -17.09 2.90
N ARG A 319 13.65 -16.70 1.62
CA ARG A 319 14.31 -17.27 0.42
C ARG A 319 15.62 -16.56 0.04
N CYS A 320 15.94 -15.41 0.64
CA CYS A 320 17.21 -14.72 0.41
C CYS A 320 18.38 -15.43 1.10
N VAL A 321 19.58 -15.28 0.56
CA VAL A 321 20.83 -15.60 1.29
C VAL A 321 21.32 -14.38 2.06
N ARG A 322 22.04 -14.59 3.15
CA ARG A 322 22.85 -13.52 3.74
C ARG A 322 24.22 -13.48 3.09
N ASP A 323 24.62 -12.29 2.66
CA ASP A 323 26.00 -11.99 2.33
C ASP A 323 26.88 -12.12 3.59
N PRO A 324 28.02 -12.84 3.54
CA PRO A 324 28.80 -13.18 4.74
C PRO A 324 29.60 -11.99 5.30
N ASP A 325 29.98 -11.03 4.45
CA ASP A 325 30.87 -9.93 4.81
C ASP A 325 30.08 -8.68 5.25
N THR A 326 28.93 -8.42 4.62
CA THR A 326 28.05 -7.28 4.91
C THR A 326 26.83 -7.64 5.77
N GLY A 327 26.45 -8.92 5.84
CA GLY A 327 25.26 -9.40 6.56
C GLY A 327 23.92 -9.11 5.86
N LEU A 328 23.94 -8.51 4.67
CA LEU A 328 22.76 -8.08 3.91
C LEU A 328 21.99 -9.26 3.31
N SER A 329 20.65 -9.15 3.22
CA SER A 329 19.80 -10.12 2.54
C SER A 329 19.87 -9.92 1.02
N LEU A 330 20.23 -10.95 0.26
CA LEU A 330 20.29 -10.92 -1.20
C LEU A 330 19.34 -11.95 -1.82
N LEU A 331 18.50 -11.51 -2.75
CA LEU A 331 17.62 -12.39 -3.51
C LEU A 331 18.47 -13.23 -4.48
N VAL A 332 18.43 -14.55 -4.34
CA VAL A 332 19.16 -15.46 -5.23
C VAL A 332 18.47 -15.49 -6.59
N ILE A 333 19.25 -15.39 -7.66
CA ILE A 333 18.82 -15.62 -9.05
C ILE A 333 19.63 -16.79 -9.62
N VAL A 334 18.93 -17.82 -10.10
CA VAL A 334 19.53 -18.98 -10.80
C VAL A 334 19.26 -18.91 -12.31
N LYS A 335 20.08 -19.57 -13.13
CA LYS A 335 19.77 -19.76 -14.55
C LYS A 335 18.70 -20.84 -14.73
N LYS A 336 17.95 -20.77 -15.83
CA LYS A 336 16.95 -21.78 -16.21
C LYS A 336 17.62 -23.16 -16.33
N GLY A 337 17.26 -24.08 -15.42
CA GLY A 337 17.83 -25.43 -15.32
C GLY A 337 18.88 -25.61 -14.22
N GLU A 338 19.32 -24.54 -13.55
CA GLU A 338 20.11 -24.64 -12.31
C GLU A 338 19.20 -24.93 -11.10
N PHE A 339 19.72 -25.62 -10.09
CA PHE A 339 18.94 -25.95 -8.90
C PHE A 339 18.75 -24.73 -7.99
N TYR A 340 17.51 -24.26 -7.88
CA TYR A 340 17.08 -23.27 -6.90
C TYR A 340 16.80 -23.95 -5.55
N PHE A 341 17.70 -23.77 -4.58
CA PHE A 341 17.44 -24.21 -3.22
C PHE A 341 16.60 -23.17 -2.47
N PHE A 342 15.46 -23.61 -1.92
CA PHE A 342 14.71 -22.91 -0.88
C PHE A 342 14.02 -23.90 0.06
N ILE A 343 13.47 -23.38 1.15
CA ILE A 343 12.64 -24.14 2.10
C ILE A 343 11.18 -23.77 1.88
N ASP A 344 10.37 -24.75 1.50
CA ASP A 344 8.92 -24.64 1.31
C ASP A 344 8.17 -24.57 2.65
N GLU A 345 6.92 -24.11 2.60
CA GLU A 345 6.07 -23.93 3.80
C GLU A 345 5.77 -25.25 4.53
N GLN A 346 5.74 -26.40 3.84
CA GLN A 346 5.53 -27.69 4.51
C GLN A 346 6.75 -28.06 5.36
N THR A 347 7.94 -28.02 4.77
CA THR A 347 9.22 -28.24 5.47
C THR A 347 9.38 -27.21 6.60
N LYS A 348 9.13 -25.92 6.33
CA LYS A 348 9.17 -24.83 7.32
C LYS A 348 8.18 -25.06 8.48
N THR A 349 6.96 -25.51 8.21
CA THR A 349 5.97 -25.85 9.25
C THR A 349 6.45 -27.00 10.14
N ILE A 350 7.00 -28.05 9.53
CA ILE A 350 7.58 -29.19 10.26
C ILE A 350 8.74 -28.74 11.16
N LEU A 351 9.63 -27.88 10.64
CA LEU A 351 10.75 -27.30 11.40
C LEU A 351 10.30 -26.29 12.48
N LYS A 352 9.17 -25.60 12.30
CA LYS A 352 8.57 -24.70 13.32
C LYS A 352 7.85 -25.48 14.42
N ALA A 353 7.20 -26.61 14.09
CA ALA A 353 6.49 -27.45 15.06
C ALA A 353 7.45 -28.21 16.00
N MET A 354 8.57 -28.70 15.48
CA MET A 354 9.59 -29.39 16.28
C MET A 354 10.32 -28.40 17.19
N THR A 355 10.10 -28.52 18.51
CA THR A 355 10.66 -27.60 19.52
C THR A 355 11.54 -28.30 20.55
N THR A 356 12.45 -27.54 21.17
CA THR A 356 13.39 -28.04 22.19
C THR A 356 13.65 -26.98 23.26
N THR A 357 14.16 -27.40 24.41
CA THR A 357 14.70 -26.54 25.49
C THR A 357 16.19 -26.81 25.76
N LYS A 358 16.83 -27.70 24.97
CA LYS A 358 18.16 -28.26 25.23
C LYS A 358 19.33 -27.47 24.63
N ALA A 359 19.11 -26.25 24.14
CA ALA A 359 20.13 -25.46 23.46
C ALA A 359 20.84 -24.49 24.44
N GLY A 360 22.07 -24.81 24.89
CA GLY A 360 22.81 -24.07 25.92
C GLY A 360 23.41 -22.74 25.46
N GLY A 361 23.55 -21.76 26.37
CA GLY A 361 23.93 -20.35 26.16
C GLY A 361 22.84 -19.33 26.56
N LYS A 362 22.15 -18.67 25.61
CA LYS A 362 20.96 -17.81 25.81
C LYS A 362 19.66 -18.22 25.08
N PHE A 363 19.66 -19.24 24.21
CA PHE A 363 18.46 -20.09 24.06
C PHE A 363 18.23 -20.87 25.37
N GLN A 364 19.22 -20.91 26.27
CA GLN A 364 19.20 -21.70 27.49
C GLN A 364 17.99 -21.31 28.36
N GLY A 365 17.09 -22.28 28.56
CA GLY A 365 15.83 -22.08 29.28
C GLY A 365 14.65 -21.57 28.42
N GLN A 366 14.87 -21.18 27.15
CA GLN A 366 13.80 -20.86 26.21
C GLN A 366 13.31 -22.12 25.48
N LYS A 367 12.03 -22.13 25.07
CA LYS A 367 11.44 -23.18 24.22
C LYS A 367 11.46 -22.69 22.77
N VAL A 368 12.23 -23.38 21.93
CA VAL A 368 12.70 -22.84 20.64
C VAL A 368 12.48 -23.85 19.52
N SER A 369 12.10 -23.39 18.32
CA SER A 369 11.82 -24.29 17.20
C SER A 369 13.07 -24.67 16.40
N LEU A 370 13.06 -25.81 15.73
CA LEU A 370 14.16 -26.23 14.83
C LEU A 370 14.38 -25.19 13.72
N TRP A 371 13.35 -24.47 13.29
CA TRP A 371 13.46 -23.30 12.40
C TRP A 371 14.27 -22.15 13.03
N ASP A 372 13.96 -21.75 14.26
CA ASP A 372 14.72 -20.74 15.02
C ASP A 372 16.19 -21.16 15.22
N LEU A 373 16.42 -22.45 15.51
CA LEU A 373 17.76 -23.02 15.59
C LEU A 373 18.49 -22.92 14.23
N LEU A 374 17.81 -23.23 13.14
CA LEU A 374 18.38 -23.40 11.79
C LEU A 374 18.78 -22.09 11.11
N TYR A 375 18.07 -20.98 11.37
CA TYR A 375 18.39 -19.64 10.86
C TYR A 375 19.23 -18.80 11.84
N SER A 376 19.68 -19.39 12.94
CA SER A 376 20.57 -18.73 13.90
C SER A 376 21.98 -18.51 13.34
N LYS A 377 22.73 -17.54 13.90
CA LYS A 377 24.12 -17.20 13.50
C LYS A 377 25.16 -18.32 13.71
N TYR A 378 24.73 -19.50 14.12
CA TYR A 378 25.56 -20.67 14.39
C TYR A 378 25.54 -21.65 13.20
N ILE A 379 24.54 -21.57 12.32
CA ILE A 379 24.42 -22.39 11.11
C ILE A 379 24.78 -21.53 9.89
N THR A 380 25.82 -21.93 9.15
CA THR A 380 26.20 -21.29 7.88
C THR A 380 25.20 -21.63 6.78
N GLU A 381 25.06 -20.76 5.78
CA GLU A 381 24.14 -20.99 4.64
C GLU A 381 24.36 -22.34 3.97
N GLU A 382 25.61 -22.70 3.69
CA GLU A 382 25.97 -24.00 3.10
C GLU A 382 25.50 -25.19 3.96
N ARG A 383 25.77 -25.16 5.28
CA ARG A 383 25.35 -26.22 6.20
C ARG A 383 23.83 -26.24 6.40
N ARG A 384 23.15 -25.10 6.28
CA ARG A 384 21.68 -25.01 6.25
C ARG A 384 21.12 -25.73 5.04
N ARG A 385 21.66 -25.44 3.85
CA ARG A 385 21.27 -26.09 2.58
C ARG A 385 21.46 -27.60 2.65
N GLU A 386 22.63 -28.06 3.08
CA GLU A 386 22.98 -29.48 3.20
C GLU A 386 22.02 -30.25 4.11
N LEU A 387 21.78 -29.76 5.34
CA LEU A 387 20.94 -30.46 6.32
C LEU A 387 19.47 -30.51 5.92
N VAL A 388 18.94 -29.42 5.37
CA VAL A 388 17.56 -29.40 4.84
C VAL A 388 17.44 -30.31 3.62
N GLN A 389 18.46 -30.40 2.76
CA GLN A 389 18.45 -31.31 1.61
C GLN A 389 18.50 -32.78 2.06
N GLN A 390 19.30 -33.12 3.08
CA GLN A 390 19.32 -34.47 3.68
C GLN A 390 17.98 -34.82 4.35
N PHE A 391 17.30 -33.84 4.97
CA PHE A 391 15.97 -34.04 5.53
C PHE A 391 14.91 -34.24 4.44
N LYS A 392 14.88 -33.36 3.41
CA LYS A 392 13.97 -33.45 2.26
C LYS A 392 14.12 -34.74 1.45
N SER A 393 15.31 -35.33 1.40
CA SER A 393 15.54 -36.64 0.75
C SER A 393 15.27 -37.86 1.64
N GLY A 394 14.90 -37.66 2.91
CA GLY A 394 14.72 -38.73 3.89
C GLY A 394 16.03 -39.38 4.38
N ALA A 395 17.20 -38.81 4.03
CA ALA A 395 18.50 -39.32 4.47
C ALA A 395 18.79 -39.06 5.96
N ILE A 396 18.11 -38.09 6.59
CA ILE A 396 18.05 -37.92 8.05
C ILE A 396 16.61 -37.72 8.51
N THR A 397 16.27 -38.22 9.70
CA THR A 397 14.97 -37.94 10.34
C THR A 397 14.97 -36.56 11.00
N ILE A 398 13.78 -36.07 11.41
CA ILE A 398 13.65 -34.77 12.08
C ILE A 398 14.32 -34.74 13.46
N GLU A 399 14.30 -35.87 14.18
CA GLU A 399 15.01 -36.04 15.44
C GLU A 399 16.52 -35.95 15.22
N ARG A 400 17.03 -36.62 14.18
CA ARG A 400 18.46 -36.56 13.84
C ARG A 400 18.89 -35.19 13.34
N PHE A 401 18.02 -34.48 12.62
CA PHE A 401 18.23 -33.08 12.23
C PHE A 401 18.30 -32.19 13.47
N MET A 402 17.36 -32.34 14.42
CA MET A 402 17.39 -31.66 15.73
C MET A 402 18.67 -31.98 16.52
N GLU A 403 19.12 -33.23 16.58
CA GLU A 403 20.39 -33.60 17.22
C GLU A 403 21.61 -32.94 16.58
N ILE A 404 21.71 -32.96 15.25
CA ILE A 404 22.84 -32.36 14.52
C ILE A 404 22.85 -30.84 14.72
N ILE A 405 21.69 -30.19 14.62
CA ILE A 405 21.56 -28.75 14.85
C ILE A 405 21.88 -28.40 16.31
N LEU A 406 21.33 -29.12 17.30
CA LEU A 406 21.69 -28.95 18.71
C LEU A 406 23.18 -29.19 18.97
N THR A 407 23.84 -30.07 18.22
CA THR A 407 25.29 -30.32 18.34
C THR A 407 26.10 -29.15 17.79
N ILE A 408 25.82 -28.67 16.56
CA ILE A 408 26.49 -27.51 15.95
C ILE A 408 26.26 -26.24 16.79
N ILE A 409 25.05 -26.13 17.35
CA ILE A 409 24.68 -25.10 18.31
C ILE A 409 25.54 -25.29 19.55
N GLN A 410 25.43 -26.36 20.34
CA GLN A 410 26.19 -26.55 21.58
C GLN A 410 27.71 -26.35 21.40
N GLN A 411 28.28 -26.71 20.24
CA GLN A 411 29.67 -26.45 19.87
C GLN A 411 30.03 -24.96 19.73
N LYS A 412 29.13 -24.13 19.20
CA LYS A 412 29.31 -22.67 19.04
C LYS A 412 28.59 -21.82 20.08
N THR A 413 27.75 -22.41 20.94
CA THR A 413 26.77 -21.69 21.75
C THR A 413 27.01 -21.70 23.25
N THR A 414 28.26 -21.85 23.61
CA THR A 414 28.90 -20.90 24.52
C THR A 414 28.86 -19.45 23.94
N THR A 415 27.84 -18.99 23.18
CA THR A 415 26.54 -18.46 23.68
C THR A 415 25.40 -18.52 22.61
N THR A 416 24.16 -19.01 22.87
CA THR A 416 22.99 -19.23 21.93
C THR A 416 22.14 -17.97 21.55
N THR A 417 20.80 -18.09 21.34
CA THR A 417 19.95 -17.34 20.39
C THR A 417 18.60 -16.83 21.00
N THR A 418 17.40 -17.14 20.45
CA THR A 418 16.16 -16.29 20.43
C THR A 418 14.82 -17.02 20.87
N THR A 419 13.62 -16.38 20.79
CA THR A 419 12.24 -16.94 20.48
C THR A 419 11.56 -18.09 21.32
N THR A 420 10.25 -18.46 21.22
CA THR A 420 9.08 -18.13 20.32
C THR A 420 7.64 -18.36 20.95
N SER A 421 6.63 -17.53 20.58
CA SER A 421 5.16 -17.79 20.26
C SER A 421 4.13 -18.45 21.26
N SER A 422 2.75 -18.50 21.12
CA SER A 422 1.74 -18.14 20.05
C SER A 422 0.20 -18.17 20.46
N MET A 423 -0.71 -17.44 19.73
CA MET A 423 -2.16 -17.73 19.32
C MET A 423 -3.35 -17.72 20.36
N THR A 424 -4.71 -17.58 20.11
CA THR A 424 -5.66 -17.25 18.96
C THR A 424 -7.18 -17.03 19.37
N THR A 425 -8.04 -16.41 18.50
CA THR A 425 -9.55 -16.57 18.25
C THR A 425 -10.66 -16.17 19.28
N CYS A 426 -11.98 -15.89 18.97
CA CYS A 426 -12.76 -15.30 17.82
C CYS A 426 -14.34 -15.16 18.01
N THR A 427 -14.98 -14.20 17.26
CA THR A 427 -16.39 -14.08 16.69
C THR A 427 -17.71 -13.87 17.57
N PRO A 428 -18.99 -13.74 17.03
CA PRO A 428 -19.75 -12.49 16.67
C PRO A 428 -21.28 -12.45 17.09
N PRO A 429 -22.31 -11.80 16.44
CA PRO A 429 -22.58 -10.49 15.75
C PRO A 429 -23.72 -9.67 16.50
N PRO A 430 -24.91 -9.15 16.01
CA PRO A 430 -25.43 -8.52 14.75
C PRO A 430 -26.37 -7.22 14.89
N GLU A 431 -26.99 -6.75 13.77
CA GLU A 431 -28.28 -5.96 13.61
C GLU A 431 -28.46 -4.45 14.07
N THR A 432 -29.39 -3.57 13.60
CA THR A 432 -30.07 -3.27 12.28
C THR A 432 -30.80 -1.87 12.19
N LYS A 433 -31.10 -1.41 10.94
CA LYS A 433 -32.29 -0.67 10.38
C LYS A 433 -32.56 0.88 10.45
N SER A 434 -32.85 1.42 9.24
CA SER A 434 -33.81 2.49 8.82
C SER A 434 -33.53 4.01 9.06
N GLU A 435 -34.06 4.99 8.28
CA GLU A 435 -34.54 5.11 6.88
C GLU A 435 -35.06 6.57 6.58
N LYS A 436 -34.81 7.20 5.40
CA LYS A 436 -35.80 8.08 4.68
C LYS A 436 -35.40 8.67 3.31
N THR A 437 -36.44 9.05 2.55
CA THR A 437 -36.50 9.49 1.13
C THR A 437 -36.71 11.01 0.95
N THR A 438 -36.53 11.54 -0.27
CA THR A 438 -37.37 12.62 -0.88
C THR A 438 -37.37 12.48 -2.42
N ILE A 439 -38.37 13.06 -3.10
CA ILE A 439 -38.83 12.76 -4.47
C ILE A 439 -38.83 14.04 -5.33
N THR A 440 -38.59 13.98 -6.65
CA THR A 440 -39.27 14.88 -7.61
C THR A 440 -39.41 14.33 -9.03
N THR A 441 -40.65 14.41 -9.54
CA THR A 441 -41.12 14.56 -10.93
C THR A 441 -40.64 13.62 -12.06
N THR A 442 -41.59 13.15 -12.88
CA THR A 442 -41.34 12.36 -14.09
C THR A 442 -42.02 13.00 -15.30
N THR A 443 -41.24 13.35 -16.32
CA THR A 443 -41.71 13.53 -17.69
C THR A 443 -41.34 12.27 -18.48
N THR A 444 -42.27 11.68 -19.22
CA THR A 444 -42.02 10.43 -19.96
C THR A 444 -41.29 10.72 -21.27
N GLU A 445 -39.98 10.97 -21.19
CA GLU A 445 -39.11 11.04 -22.36
C GLU A 445 -38.87 9.65 -22.98
N THR A 446 -38.72 9.61 -24.31
CA THR A 446 -38.34 8.41 -25.05
C THR A 446 -36.95 7.93 -24.60
N SER A 447 -36.83 6.69 -24.11
CA SER A 447 -35.59 6.17 -23.53
C SER A 447 -35.10 4.88 -24.19
N PHE A 448 -33.80 4.83 -24.46
CA PHE A 448 -33.01 3.68 -24.91
C PHE A 448 -32.49 2.88 -23.71
N HIS A 449 -32.08 1.63 -23.91
CA HIS A 449 -31.36 0.87 -22.87
C HIS A 449 -29.86 1.15 -22.97
N GLY A 450 -29.24 1.53 -21.86
CA GLY A 450 -27.79 1.68 -21.72
C GLY A 450 -27.18 0.56 -20.88
N ILE A 451 -26.00 0.80 -20.32
CA ILE A 451 -25.15 -0.24 -19.70
C ILE A 451 -25.68 -0.68 -18.32
N ARG A 452 -26.23 0.25 -17.51
CA ARG A 452 -26.87 -0.02 -16.20
C ARG A 452 -28.17 0.77 -15.98
N LYS A 453 -28.50 1.72 -16.86
CA LYS A 453 -29.69 2.59 -16.78
C LYS A 453 -30.23 2.81 -18.19
N ASN A 454 -31.47 3.27 -18.29
CA ASN A 454 -31.98 3.78 -19.56
C ASN A 454 -31.42 5.19 -19.82
N VAL A 455 -31.22 5.51 -21.11
CA VAL A 455 -30.66 6.77 -21.62
C VAL A 455 -31.76 7.51 -22.39
N THR A 456 -31.98 8.80 -22.15
CA THR A 456 -33.01 9.55 -22.87
C THR A 456 -32.56 9.91 -24.29
N ALA A 457 -33.51 10.10 -25.20
CA ALA A 457 -33.23 10.57 -26.55
C ALA A 457 -32.56 11.97 -26.56
N SER A 458 -32.86 12.80 -25.56
CA SER A 458 -32.23 14.11 -25.31
C SER A 458 -30.74 13.94 -25.03
N GLU A 459 -30.39 13.04 -24.11
CA GLU A 459 -29.00 12.75 -23.74
C GLU A 459 -28.19 12.16 -24.90
N LEU A 460 -28.78 11.30 -25.75
CA LEU A 460 -28.09 10.81 -26.96
C LEU A 460 -27.82 11.92 -28.00
N LEU A 461 -28.64 12.96 -28.05
CA LEU A 461 -28.40 14.14 -28.89
C LEU A 461 -27.30 15.03 -28.31
N ASP A 462 -27.33 15.29 -27.01
CA ASP A 462 -26.29 16.07 -26.31
C ASP A 462 -24.92 15.36 -26.28
N SER A 463 -24.91 14.03 -26.26
CA SER A 463 -23.73 13.18 -26.49
C SER A 463 -23.33 13.03 -27.98
N LYS A 464 -24.06 13.66 -28.91
CA LYS A 464 -23.81 13.65 -30.37
C LYS A 464 -23.81 12.24 -30.99
N ILE A 465 -24.51 11.29 -30.36
CA ILE A 465 -24.65 9.89 -30.80
C ILE A 465 -25.73 9.77 -31.88
N ILE A 466 -26.79 10.58 -31.75
CA ILE A 466 -27.79 10.81 -32.80
C ILE A 466 -27.72 12.27 -33.24
N ASP A 467 -28.02 12.54 -34.51
CA ASP A 467 -28.17 13.91 -34.99
C ASP A 467 -29.56 14.48 -34.68
N LYS A 468 -29.71 15.81 -34.84
CA LYS A 468 -30.96 16.51 -34.56
C LYS A 468 -32.13 16.01 -35.42
N LYS A 469 -31.88 15.60 -36.66
CA LYS A 469 -32.93 15.08 -37.56
C LYS A 469 -33.40 13.71 -37.07
N LEU A 470 -32.48 12.83 -36.66
CA LEU A 470 -32.83 11.51 -36.13
C LEU A 470 -33.59 11.62 -34.79
N TYR A 471 -33.24 12.59 -33.95
CA TYR A 471 -34.00 12.95 -32.74
C TYR A 471 -35.41 13.46 -33.06
N GLU A 472 -35.57 14.35 -34.05
CA GLU A 472 -36.88 14.82 -34.52
C GLU A 472 -37.70 13.71 -35.18
N ASP A 473 -37.09 12.83 -35.97
CA ASP A 473 -37.72 11.68 -36.62
C ASP A 473 -38.16 10.61 -35.60
N LEU A 474 -37.42 10.45 -34.48
CA LEU A 474 -37.81 9.60 -33.34
C LEU A 474 -39.00 10.21 -32.57
N ASN A 475 -38.92 11.49 -32.21
CA ASN A 475 -40.00 12.19 -31.47
C ASN A 475 -41.28 12.37 -32.30
N THR A 476 -41.18 12.35 -33.63
CA THR A 476 -42.35 12.32 -34.53
C THR A 476 -42.79 10.91 -34.93
N GLY A 477 -42.16 9.85 -34.38
CA GLY A 477 -42.55 8.45 -34.56
C GLY A 477 -42.29 7.87 -35.96
N LYS A 478 -41.46 8.53 -36.79
CA LYS A 478 -41.06 8.02 -38.11
C LYS A 478 -40.06 6.87 -38.01
N VAL A 479 -39.25 6.87 -36.96
CA VAL A 479 -38.36 5.78 -36.57
C VAL A 479 -38.66 5.35 -35.13
N THR A 480 -38.46 4.07 -34.83
CA THR A 480 -38.69 3.51 -33.49
C THR A 480 -37.40 3.38 -32.69
N VAL A 481 -37.51 3.31 -31.36
CA VAL A 481 -36.37 3.07 -30.45
C VAL A 481 -35.59 1.80 -30.84
N ASN A 482 -36.27 0.73 -31.25
CA ASN A 482 -35.62 -0.52 -31.67
C ASN A 482 -34.78 -0.30 -32.93
N GLN A 483 -35.37 0.29 -33.98
CA GLN A 483 -34.65 0.56 -35.24
C GLN A 483 -33.41 1.45 -35.02
N VAL A 484 -33.50 2.44 -34.12
CA VAL A 484 -32.37 3.32 -33.81
C VAL A 484 -31.33 2.62 -32.91
N SER A 485 -31.76 1.76 -31.98
CA SER A 485 -30.87 0.91 -31.16
C SER A 485 -30.07 -0.11 -31.98
N GLU A 486 -30.65 -0.60 -33.07
CA GLU A 486 -30.04 -1.60 -33.96
C GLU A 486 -28.94 -1.00 -34.87
N MET A 487 -28.95 0.32 -35.10
CA MET A 487 -27.95 1.02 -35.92
C MET A 487 -26.55 0.90 -35.29
N ASP A 488 -25.55 0.39 -36.03
CA ASP A 488 -24.17 0.26 -35.54
C ASP A 488 -23.57 1.58 -35.03
N SER A 489 -24.00 2.72 -35.59
CA SER A 489 -23.61 4.07 -35.16
C SER A 489 -24.05 4.42 -33.74
N VAL A 490 -25.16 3.83 -33.26
CA VAL A 490 -25.76 4.08 -31.94
C VAL A 490 -25.49 2.91 -30.98
N ARG A 491 -25.66 1.67 -31.44
CA ARG A 491 -25.49 0.43 -30.64
C ARG A 491 -24.13 0.37 -29.95
N LYS A 492 -23.07 0.78 -30.66
CA LYS A 492 -21.69 0.81 -30.12
C LYS A 492 -21.54 1.76 -28.92
N TYR A 493 -22.37 2.80 -28.82
CA TYR A 493 -22.37 3.73 -27.70
C TYR A 493 -23.29 3.29 -26.56
N LEU A 494 -24.43 2.65 -26.87
CA LEU A 494 -25.35 2.11 -25.85
C LEU A 494 -24.75 0.92 -25.07
N GLU A 495 -24.12 -0.03 -25.77
CA GLU A 495 -23.67 -1.31 -25.17
C GLU A 495 -22.16 -1.59 -25.31
N GLY A 496 -21.44 -0.88 -26.16
CA GLY A 496 -20.07 -1.22 -26.56
C GLY A 496 -19.97 -2.34 -27.61
N THR A 497 -18.75 -2.63 -28.03
CA THR A 497 -18.39 -3.62 -29.05
C THR A 497 -17.09 -4.35 -28.70
N ASN A 498 -16.87 -5.53 -29.26
CA ASN A 498 -15.56 -6.20 -29.36
C ASN A 498 -14.80 -6.53 -28.05
N SER A 499 -15.40 -6.41 -26.86
CA SER A 499 -14.80 -6.93 -25.63
C SER A 499 -14.48 -8.41 -25.78
N ILE A 500 -13.30 -8.83 -25.31
CA ILE A 500 -12.88 -10.23 -25.26
C ILE A 500 -13.83 -10.97 -24.30
N ALA A 501 -14.73 -11.77 -24.86
CA ALA A 501 -15.84 -12.41 -24.16
C ALA A 501 -15.46 -13.72 -23.48
N GLY A 502 -14.41 -14.38 -23.98
CA GLY A 502 -14.06 -15.73 -23.59
C GLY A 502 -12.82 -16.25 -24.31
N VAL A 503 -12.66 -17.56 -24.24
CA VAL A 503 -11.56 -18.31 -24.84
C VAL A 503 -12.12 -19.30 -25.86
N TYR A 504 -11.44 -19.41 -27.01
CA TYR A 504 -11.68 -20.47 -28.00
C TYR A 504 -10.44 -21.35 -28.11
N VAL A 505 -10.56 -22.63 -27.75
CA VAL A 505 -9.45 -23.60 -27.77
C VAL A 505 -9.40 -24.29 -29.12
N GLN A 506 -8.35 -24.04 -29.93
CA GLN A 506 -8.30 -24.52 -31.32
C GLN A 506 -8.32 -26.05 -31.44
N SER A 507 -7.61 -26.76 -30.55
CA SER A 507 -7.45 -28.22 -30.58
C SER A 507 -8.77 -28.98 -30.37
N THR A 508 -9.63 -28.45 -29.49
CA THR A 508 -10.92 -29.05 -29.10
C THR A 508 -12.13 -28.37 -29.75
N LYS A 509 -11.92 -27.20 -30.38
CA LYS A 509 -12.96 -26.29 -30.88
C LYS A 509 -13.97 -25.85 -29.81
N GLN A 510 -13.55 -25.82 -28.54
CA GLN A 510 -14.41 -25.44 -27.42
C GLN A 510 -14.30 -23.94 -27.11
N THR A 511 -15.44 -23.25 -27.17
CA THR A 511 -15.65 -21.94 -26.54
C THR A 511 -15.91 -22.12 -25.04
N MET A 512 -15.31 -21.28 -24.20
CA MET A 512 -15.52 -21.26 -22.75
C MET A 512 -15.31 -19.87 -22.15
N SER A 513 -15.80 -19.66 -20.92
CA SER A 513 -15.56 -18.41 -20.18
C SER A 513 -14.10 -18.26 -19.75
N ILE A 514 -13.67 -17.03 -19.48
CA ILE A 514 -12.30 -16.71 -19.03
C ILE A 514 -12.01 -17.38 -17.67
N TYR A 515 -13.00 -17.43 -16.78
CA TYR A 515 -12.90 -18.08 -15.48
C TYR A 515 -12.85 -19.62 -15.58
N GLU A 516 -13.58 -20.21 -16.54
CA GLU A 516 -13.48 -21.65 -16.83
C GLU A 516 -12.10 -21.99 -17.41
N ALA A 517 -11.54 -21.14 -18.29
CA ALA A 517 -10.19 -21.29 -18.82
C ALA A 517 -9.10 -21.19 -17.74
N LYS A 518 -9.27 -20.32 -16.73
CA LYS A 518 -8.46 -20.34 -15.48
C LYS A 518 -8.58 -21.67 -14.76
N SER A 519 -9.81 -22.12 -14.50
CA SER A 519 -10.08 -23.37 -13.75
C SER A 519 -9.56 -24.63 -14.46
N LYS A 520 -9.42 -24.59 -15.79
CA LYS A 520 -8.80 -25.63 -16.62
C LYS A 520 -7.29 -25.47 -16.82
N GLY A 521 -6.64 -24.46 -16.24
CA GLY A 521 -5.20 -24.19 -16.40
C GLY A 521 -4.78 -23.70 -17.80
N LEU A 522 -5.75 -23.31 -18.64
CA LEU A 522 -5.52 -22.82 -20.00
C LEU A 522 -5.03 -21.37 -19.98
N LEU A 523 -5.54 -20.56 -19.05
CA LEU A 523 -5.05 -19.22 -18.71
C LEU A 523 -4.46 -19.19 -17.30
N THR A 524 -3.55 -18.25 -17.02
CA THR A 524 -3.07 -18.00 -15.66
C THR A 524 -4.13 -17.24 -14.84
N PRO A 525 -4.10 -17.30 -13.49
CA PRO A 525 -4.96 -16.47 -12.64
C PRO A 525 -4.83 -14.97 -12.95
N GLY A 526 -3.60 -14.47 -13.13
CA GLY A 526 -3.34 -13.06 -13.46
C GLY A 526 -3.93 -12.63 -14.80
N THR A 527 -3.63 -13.34 -15.88
CA THR A 527 -4.19 -13.05 -17.23
C THR A 527 -5.72 -13.10 -17.21
N SER A 528 -6.30 -14.05 -16.49
CA SER A 528 -7.76 -14.21 -16.40
C SER A 528 -8.44 -13.10 -15.61
N LEU A 529 -7.87 -12.70 -14.47
CA LEU A 529 -8.38 -11.57 -13.69
C LEU A 529 -8.34 -10.28 -14.51
N VAL A 530 -7.22 -9.99 -15.16
CA VAL A 530 -7.04 -8.77 -15.99
C VAL A 530 -8.06 -8.68 -17.13
N LEU A 531 -8.36 -9.80 -17.80
CA LEU A 531 -9.38 -9.82 -18.86
C LEU A 531 -10.82 -9.70 -18.31
N LEU A 532 -11.10 -10.25 -17.12
CA LEU A 532 -12.39 -10.10 -16.45
C LEU A 532 -12.60 -8.68 -15.88
N GLU A 533 -11.53 -8.02 -15.40
CA GLU A 533 -11.55 -6.60 -15.04
C GLU A 533 -11.90 -5.74 -16.26
N ALA A 534 -11.31 -6.03 -17.42
CA ALA A 534 -11.66 -5.36 -18.67
C ALA A 534 -13.13 -5.59 -19.07
N GLN A 535 -13.66 -6.81 -18.93
CA GLN A 535 -15.10 -7.08 -19.11
C GLN A 535 -15.97 -6.23 -18.16
N ALA A 536 -15.68 -6.26 -16.86
CA ALA A 536 -16.41 -5.49 -15.85
C ALA A 536 -16.35 -3.97 -16.09
N ALA A 537 -15.19 -3.45 -16.54
CA ALA A 537 -14.96 -2.04 -16.79
C ALA A 537 -15.49 -1.53 -18.15
N THR A 538 -15.73 -2.42 -19.11
CA THR A 538 -16.30 -2.10 -20.43
C THR A 538 -17.81 -2.31 -20.51
N GLY A 539 -18.40 -2.97 -19.51
CA GLY A 539 -19.84 -2.93 -19.27
C GLY A 539 -20.39 -4.18 -18.59
N PHE A 540 -19.86 -5.37 -18.88
CA PHE A 540 -20.50 -6.62 -18.49
C PHE A 540 -19.49 -7.77 -18.41
N VAL A 541 -19.65 -8.63 -17.41
CA VAL A 541 -19.04 -9.97 -17.41
C VAL A 541 -19.83 -10.83 -18.39
N ILE A 542 -19.14 -11.53 -19.30
CA ILE A 542 -19.76 -12.20 -20.44
C ILE A 542 -19.71 -13.74 -20.27
N ASP A 543 -20.86 -14.38 -20.44
CA ASP A 543 -20.96 -15.82 -20.67
C ASP A 543 -20.99 -16.07 -22.19
N PRO A 544 -19.86 -16.49 -22.80
CA PRO A 544 -19.79 -16.67 -24.25
C PRO A 544 -20.55 -17.92 -24.72
N VAL A 545 -20.85 -18.87 -23.82
CA VAL A 545 -21.54 -20.12 -24.16
C VAL A 545 -23.06 -19.93 -24.13
N LYS A 546 -23.57 -19.09 -23.22
CA LYS A 546 -24.99 -18.73 -23.11
C LYS A 546 -25.34 -17.40 -23.78
N ASN A 547 -24.37 -16.74 -24.41
CA ASN A 547 -24.43 -15.37 -24.94
C ASN A 547 -25.13 -14.39 -23.97
N LYS A 548 -24.70 -14.38 -22.69
CA LYS A 548 -25.24 -13.47 -21.66
C LYS A 548 -24.25 -12.39 -21.30
N LYS A 549 -24.74 -11.16 -21.19
CA LYS A 549 -24.09 -10.03 -20.52
C LYS A 549 -24.65 -9.92 -19.10
N LEU A 550 -23.77 -9.85 -18.09
CA LEU A 550 -24.15 -9.83 -16.66
C LEU A 550 -23.38 -8.75 -15.90
N SER A 551 -23.94 -8.25 -14.79
CA SER A 551 -23.15 -7.53 -13.78
C SER A 551 -22.18 -8.44 -13.04
N VAL A 552 -21.25 -7.86 -12.27
CA VAL A 552 -20.32 -8.63 -11.43
C VAL A 552 -21.07 -9.42 -10.34
N GLU A 553 -22.17 -8.89 -9.81
CA GLU A 553 -22.96 -9.60 -8.80
C GLU A 553 -23.73 -10.79 -9.39
N GLU A 554 -24.37 -10.61 -10.55
CA GLU A 554 -25.13 -11.68 -11.23
C GLU A 554 -24.23 -12.79 -11.78
N SER A 555 -23.03 -12.45 -12.23
CA SER A 555 -22.04 -13.42 -12.73
C SER A 555 -21.41 -14.23 -11.59
N ALA A 556 -21.10 -13.61 -10.44
CA ALA A 556 -20.71 -14.34 -9.25
C ALA A 556 -21.85 -15.26 -8.74
N ALA A 557 -23.08 -14.76 -8.68
CA ALA A 557 -24.25 -15.54 -8.26
C ALA A 557 -24.58 -16.72 -9.21
N GLN A 558 -24.27 -16.61 -10.50
CA GLN A 558 -24.39 -17.70 -11.48
C GLN A 558 -23.13 -18.58 -11.60
N GLY A 559 -22.07 -18.34 -10.81
CA GLY A 559 -20.82 -19.10 -10.86
C GLY A 559 -19.99 -18.91 -12.13
N LEU A 560 -20.27 -17.85 -12.91
CA LEU A 560 -19.51 -17.47 -14.11
C LEU A 560 -18.14 -16.87 -13.74
N VAL A 561 -18.04 -16.27 -12.55
CA VAL A 561 -16.77 -15.87 -11.93
C VAL A 561 -16.72 -16.36 -10.49
N GLY A 562 -15.52 -16.64 -10.00
CA GLY A 562 -15.27 -17.05 -8.62
C GLY A 562 -15.53 -15.91 -7.62
N ASN A 563 -16.05 -16.27 -6.44
CA ASN A 563 -16.33 -15.31 -5.36
C ASN A 563 -15.06 -14.60 -4.87
N GLU A 564 -13.89 -15.24 -4.98
CA GLU A 564 -12.59 -14.67 -4.63
C GLU A 564 -12.22 -13.44 -5.49
N TRP A 565 -12.81 -13.31 -6.69
CA TRP A 565 -12.60 -12.15 -7.56
C TRP A 565 -13.74 -11.14 -7.53
N LYS A 566 -14.86 -11.42 -6.84
CA LYS A 566 -16.03 -10.53 -6.81
C LYS A 566 -15.65 -9.10 -6.40
N ASN A 567 -14.83 -8.93 -5.36
CA ASN A 567 -14.44 -7.60 -4.87
C ASN A 567 -13.51 -6.86 -5.86
N LYS A 568 -12.56 -7.56 -6.48
CA LYS A 568 -11.63 -6.98 -7.48
C LYS A 568 -12.42 -6.54 -8.74
N LEU A 569 -13.33 -7.39 -9.21
CA LEU A 569 -14.22 -7.09 -10.34
C LEU A 569 -15.24 -5.97 -10.02
N LEU A 570 -15.79 -5.90 -8.80
CA LEU A 570 -16.63 -4.78 -8.35
C LEU A 570 -15.87 -3.46 -8.29
N SER A 571 -14.54 -3.49 -8.11
CA SER A 571 -13.70 -2.29 -8.21
C SER A 571 -13.54 -1.82 -9.67
N ALA A 572 -13.40 -2.76 -10.61
CA ALA A 572 -13.37 -2.47 -12.05
C ALA A 572 -14.75 -2.03 -12.60
N GLU A 573 -15.86 -2.58 -12.10
CA GLU A 573 -17.24 -2.19 -12.49
C GLU A 573 -17.59 -0.73 -12.10
N ARG A 574 -16.79 -0.09 -11.22
CA ARG A 574 -16.86 1.36 -10.95
C ARG A 574 -16.38 2.21 -12.14
N ALA A 575 -15.67 1.64 -13.11
CA ALA A 575 -15.44 2.30 -14.39
C ALA A 575 -16.73 2.51 -15.21
N VAL A 576 -17.79 1.75 -14.89
CA VAL A 576 -19.12 1.79 -15.54
C VAL A 576 -20.17 2.47 -14.66
N THR A 577 -20.17 2.15 -13.36
CA THR A 577 -21.13 2.68 -12.36
C THR A 577 -20.67 3.99 -11.71
N GLY A 578 -19.39 4.33 -11.87
CA GLY A 578 -18.71 5.52 -11.38
C GLY A 578 -18.10 5.36 -10.00
N TYR A 579 -16.95 6.00 -9.81
CA TYR A 579 -16.27 6.06 -8.52
C TYR A 579 -16.94 7.09 -7.61
N LYS A 580 -16.88 6.87 -6.29
CA LYS A 580 -17.31 7.87 -5.32
C LYS A 580 -16.14 8.75 -4.91
N ASP A 581 -16.28 10.05 -5.18
CA ASP A 581 -15.35 11.09 -4.76
C ASP A 581 -15.44 11.26 -3.23
N PRO A 582 -14.39 10.92 -2.44
CA PRO A 582 -14.47 11.00 -0.99
C PRO A 582 -14.59 12.44 -0.47
N TYR A 583 -14.25 13.44 -1.29
CA TYR A 583 -14.33 14.86 -0.91
C TYR A 583 -15.72 15.48 -1.14
N THR A 584 -16.54 14.89 -2.03
CA THR A 584 -17.83 15.48 -2.43
C THR A 584 -19.03 14.53 -2.37
N GLY A 585 -18.81 13.22 -2.26
CA GLY A 585 -19.85 12.17 -2.36
C GLY A 585 -20.41 11.96 -3.78
N ASN A 586 -19.99 12.79 -4.74
CA ASN A 586 -20.44 12.71 -6.13
C ASN A 586 -19.92 11.45 -6.81
N THR A 587 -20.64 11.02 -7.85
CA THR A 587 -20.16 9.98 -8.76
C THR A 587 -19.28 10.64 -9.83
N ILE A 588 -18.07 10.12 -10.04
CA ILE A 588 -17.08 10.61 -11.00
C ILE A 588 -16.62 9.49 -11.94
N SER A 589 -16.08 9.84 -13.11
CA SER A 589 -15.61 8.84 -14.08
C SER A 589 -14.29 8.16 -13.69
N LEU A 590 -13.96 7.08 -14.41
CA LEU A 590 -12.67 6.37 -14.30
C LEU A 590 -11.47 7.32 -14.41
N PHE A 591 -11.48 8.21 -15.40
CA PHE A 591 -10.44 9.22 -15.62
C PHE A 591 -10.39 10.29 -14.52
N GLN A 592 -11.55 10.67 -13.97
CA GLN A 592 -11.60 11.64 -12.87
C GLN A 592 -11.12 11.01 -11.55
N ALA A 593 -11.33 9.71 -11.35
CA ALA A 593 -10.72 8.94 -10.27
C ALA A 593 -9.19 8.81 -10.46
N LEU A 594 -8.74 8.59 -11.70
CA LEU A 594 -7.33 8.55 -12.09
C LEU A 594 -6.62 9.88 -11.77
N LYS A 595 -7.16 11.02 -12.20
CA LYS A 595 -6.63 12.37 -11.89
C LYS A 595 -6.80 12.81 -10.42
N LYS A 596 -7.39 11.96 -9.57
CA LYS A 596 -7.50 12.16 -8.11
C LYS A 596 -6.75 11.09 -7.30
N ASP A 597 -5.93 10.27 -7.95
CA ASP A 597 -5.18 9.15 -7.35
C ASP A 597 -6.05 8.12 -6.59
N LEU A 598 -7.36 8.06 -6.89
CA LEU A 598 -8.30 7.13 -6.23
C LEU A 598 -8.21 5.69 -6.78
N ILE A 599 -7.43 5.49 -7.85
CA ILE A 599 -7.12 4.21 -8.48
C ILE A 599 -5.63 4.21 -8.88
N VAL A 600 -5.01 3.03 -8.93
CA VAL A 600 -3.62 2.87 -9.42
C VAL A 600 -3.53 3.35 -10.87
N LYS A 601 -2.51 4.15 -11.20
CA LYS A 601 -2.32 4.72 -12.55
C LYS A 601 -2.41 3.63 -13.63
N ASP A 602 -1.56 2.62 -13.51
CA ASP A 602 -1.37 1.55 -14.48
C ASP A 602 -2.65 0.71 -14.67
N HIS A 603 -3.42 0.48 -13.60
CA HIS A 603 -4.74 -0.17 -13.65
C HIS A 603 -5.78 0.73 -14.33
N GLY A 604 -5.86 2.01 -13.98
CA GLY A 604 -6.81 2.96 -14.57
C GLY A 604 -6.57 3.22 -16.06
N ILE A 605 -5.30 3.28 -16.48
CA ILE A 605 -4.88 3.31 -17.89
C ILE A 605 -5.41 2.09 -18.63
N ARG A 606 -5.15 0.89 -18.11
CA ARG A 606 -5.62 -0.38 -18.68
C ARG A 606 -7.14 -0.45 -18.82
N LEU A 607 -7.90 0.12 -17.89
CA LEU A 607 -9.36 0.18 -17.97
C LEU A 607 -9.85 1.25 -18.96
N LEU A 608 -9.18 2.40 -19.10
CA LEU A 608 -9.51 3.44 -20.09
C LEU A 608 -9.27 2.93 -21.52
N GLU A 609 -8.11 2.32 -21.73
CA GLU A 609 -7.71 1.65 -22.96
C GLU A 609 -8.77 0.62 -23.40
N ALA A 610 -9.17 -0.27 -22.49
CA ALA A 610 -10.23 -1.25 -22.75
C ALA A 610 -11.56 -0.56 -23.11
N GLN A 611 -11.94 0.55 -22.48
CA GLN A 611 -13.13 1.33 -22.86
C GLN A 611 -13.02 1.91 -24.28
N ILE A 612 -11.91 2.56 -24.64
CA ILE A 612 -11.69 3.14 -25.98
C ILE A 612 -11.79 2.05 -27.05
N ALA A 613 -11.01 0.97 -26.92
CA ALA A 613 -10.99 -0.15 -27.86
C ALA A 613 -12.36 -0.87 -27.99
N THR A 614 -13.25 -0.73 -27.00
CA THR A 614 -14.60 -1.31 -27.02
C THR A 614 -15.71 -0.31 -27.37
N GLY A 615 -15.39 0.87 -27.90
CA GLY A 615 -16.35 1.79 -28.52
C GLY A 615 -16.39 3.21 -27.95
N GLY A 616 -15.57 3.53 -26.94
CA GLY A 616 -15.45 4.87 -26.36
C GLY A 616 -15.56 4.89 -24.83
N ILE A 617 -15.20 6.04 -24.25
CA ILE A 617 -15.18 6.31 -22.80
C ILE A 617 -16.60 6.21 -22.21
N ILE A 618 -16.76 5.58 -21.05
CA ILE A 618 -18.07 5.43 -20.39
C ILE A 618 -18.39 6.63 -19.49
N ASP A 619 -19.59 7.18 -19.67
CA ASP A 619 -20.24 8.11 -18.76
C ASP A 619 -20.97 7.32 -17.64
N PRO A 620 -20.56 7.44 -16.36
CA PRO A 620 -21.20 6.70 -15.26
C PRO A 620 -22.51 7.34 -14.76
N VAL A 621 -22.76 8.61 -15.09
CA VAL A 621 -23.97 9.35 -14.71
C VAL A 621 -25.10 8.88 -15.63
N TYR A 622 -24.89 8.98 -16.94
CA TYR A 622 -25.87 8.62 -17.97
C TYR A 622 -25.73 7.20 -18.53
N SER A 623 -24.76 6.42 -18.04
CA SER A 623 -24.64 4.98 -18.25
C SER A 623 -24.56 4.51 -19.71
N HIS A 624 -23.82 5.23 -20.54
CA HIS A 624 -23.50 4.87 -21.92
C HIS A 624 -22.11 5.40 -22.28
N ARG A 625 -21.61 5.08 -23.47
CA ARG A 625 -20.31 5.55 -23.96
C ARG A 625 -20.47 6.83 -24.77
N VAL A 626 -19.52 7.72 -24.65
CA VAL A 626 -19.48 8.98 -25.39
C VAL A 626 -18.33 9.02 -26.40
N PRO A 627 -18.45 9.77 -27.52
CA PRO A 627 -17.31 10.10 -28.39
C PRO A 627 -16.18 10.78 -27.62
N VAL A 628 -14.94 10.67 -28.10
CA VAL A 628 -13.73 11.22 -27.43
C VAL A 628 -13.85 12.74 -27.24
N GLU A 629 -14.38 13.45 -28.24
CA GLU A 629 -14.59 14.90 -28.21
C GLU A 629 -15.66 15.32 -27.19
N VAL A 630 -16.58 14.41 -26.85
CA VAL A 630 -17.58 14.61 -25.80
C VAL A 630 -17.02 14.22 -24.43
N ALA A 631 -16.17 13.18 -24.35
CA ALA A 631 -15.42 12.83 -23.15
C ALA A 631 -14.52 13.99 -22.70
N TYR A 632 -13.84 14.67 -23.63
CA TYR A 632 -13.09 15.90 -23.38
C TYR A 632 -14.01 17.01 -22.82
N GLN A 633 -15.16 17.27 -23.45
CA GLN A 633 -16.09 18.31 -23.03
C GLN A 633 -16.73 18.05 -21.65
N ARG A 634 -16.88 16.78 -21.25
CA ARG A 634 -17.37 16.37 -19.93
C ARG A 634 -16.25 16.18 -18.89
N GLY A 635 -14.98 16.36 -19.27
CA GLY A 635 -13.83 16.14 -18.40
C GLY A 635 -13.67 14.67 -17.96
N TYR A 636 -14.13 13.72 -18.77
CA TYR A 636 -13.98 12.28 -18.56
C TYR A 636 -12.80 11.67 -19.31
N PHE A 637 -12.08 12.48 -20.09
CA PHE A 637 -10.84 12.13 -20.79
C PHE A 637 -10.14 13.44 -21.18
N ASP A 638 -8.88 13.40 -21.62
CA ASP A 638 -8.20 14.55 -22.24
C ASP A 638 -7.11 14.16 -23.24
N GLU A 639 -6.59 15.17 -23.93
CA GLU A 639 -5.61 15.02 -25.00
C GLU A 639 -4.25 14.47 -24.51
N GLU A 640 -3.86 14.78 -23.27
CA GLU A 640 -2.66 14.23 -22.62
C GLU A 640 -2.79 12.71 -22.46
N MET A 641 -3.91 12.22 -21.93
CA MET A 641 -4.17 10.79 -21.79
C MET A 641 -4.40 10.09 -23.14
N ASN A 642 -4.96 10.79 -24.13
CA ASN A 642 -5.09 10.26 -25.49
C ASN A 642 -3.69 10.04 -26.12
N GLN A 643 -2.78 11.02 -26.01
CA GLN A 643 -1.40 10.88 -26.50
C GLN A 643 -0.64 9.76 -25.78
N ILE A 644 -0.89 9.54 -24.48
CA ILE A 644 -0.33 8.40 -23.74
C ILE A 644 -0.86 7.07 -24.29
N LEU A 645 -2.16 6.94 -24.56
CA LEU A 645 -2.76 5.68 -25.04
C LEU A 645 -2.52 5.40 -26.53
N ASP A 646 -2.19 6.43 -27.33
CA ASP A 646 -1.84 6.29 -28.75
C ASP A 646 -0.37 5.84 -28.98
N ASP A 647 0.54 5.99 -28.00
CA ASP A 647 1.93 5.52 -28.11
C ASP A 647 2.10 4.13 -27.45
N PRO A 648 2.32 3.04 -28.22
CA PRO A 648 2.43 1.68 -27.69
C PRO A 648 3.80 1.43 -27.06
N ASP A 649 4.07 2.08 -25.92
CA ASP A 649 5.24 1.91 -25.05
C ASP A 649 5.11 0.71 -24.07
N ASP A 650 5.86 0.65 -22.96
CA ASP A 650 5.74 -0.44 -21.97
C ASP A 650 4.71 -0.12 -20.86
N ASP A 651 4.39 1.16 -20.61
CA ASP A 651 3.41 1.61 -19.60
C ASP A 651 1.95 1.41 -20.10
N THR A 652 1.72 1.37 -21.42
CA THR A 652 0.41 1.11 -22.05
C THR A 652 0.05 -0.37 -22.23
N LYS A 653 1.03 -1.29 -22.29
CA LYS A 653 0.80 -2.71 -22.63
C LYS A 653 0.29 -3.53 -21.44
N GLY A 654 -0.89 -3.18 -20.93
CA GLY A 654 -1.49 -3.74 -19.72
C GLY A 654 -2.02 -5.18 -19.82
N PHE A 655 -2.03 -5.78 -21.02
CA PHE A 655 -2.59 -7.11 -21.30
C PHE A 655 -1.51 -8.10 -21.78
N PHE A 656 -1.79 -9.40 -21.73
CA PHE A 656 -0.82 -10.47 -22.04
C PHE A 656 -1.41 -11.51 -22.99
N ASP A 657 -0.72 -11.81 -24.10
CA ASP A 657 -1.11 -12.90 -25.00
C ASP A 657 -0.53 -14.24 -24.52
N PRO A 658 -1.37 -15.20 -24.09
CA PRO A 658 -0.92 -16.51 -23.60
C PRO A 658 -0.32 -17.42 -24.68
N ASN A 659 -0.40 -17.07 -25.98
CA ASN A 659 0.19 -17.83 -27.08
C ASN A 659 1.65 -17.40 -27.36
N THR A 660 1.89 -16.10 -27.47
CA THR A 660 3.21 -15.52 -27.79
C THR A 660 4.03 -15.16 -26.56
N GLN A 661 3.38 -15.03 -25.39
CA GLN A 661 3.95 -14.56 -24.12
C GLN A 661 4.42 -13.09 -24.17
N GLU A 662 3.78 -12.29 -25.03
CA GLU A 662 4.01 -10.86 -25.17
C GLU A 662 3.03 -10.06 -24.30
N ASN A 663 3.52 -8.96 -23.71
CA ASN A 663 2.65 -7.87 -23.26
C ASN A 663 2.13 -7.12 -24.50
N LEU A 664 0.86 -6.72 -24.49
CA LEU A 664 0.16 -6.04 -25.60
C LEU A 664 -0.81 -4.99 -25.08
N THR A 665 -1.23 -4.10 -25.97
CA THR A 665 -2.43 -3.28 -25.76
C THR A 665 -3.70 -4.14 -25.86
N TYR A 666 -4.81 -3.71 -25.25
CA TYR A 666 -6.11 -4.39 -25.37
C TYR A 666 -6.54 -4.49 -26.83
N LEU A 667 -6.30 -3.44 -27.62
CA LEU A 667 -6.62 -3.42 -29.04
C LEU A 667 -5.82 -4.50 -29.80
N GLN A 668 -4.51 -4.58 -29.59
CA GLN A 668 -3.65 -5.62 -30.19
C GLN A 668 -4.07 -7.04 -29.78
N LEU A 669 -4.58 -7.23 -28.55
CA LEU A 669 -5.09 -8.53 -28.10
C LEU A 669 -6.48 -8.85 -28.68
N VAL A 670 -7.35 -7.84 -28.87
CA VAL A 670 -8.63 -7.98 -29.59
C VAL A 670 -8.41 -8.30 -31.07
N GLU A 671 -7.40 -7.72 -31.72
CA GLU A 671 -7.01 -8.04 -33.11
C GLU A 671 -6.51 -9.50 -33.27
N ARG A 672 -6.01 -10.12 -32.20
CA ARG A 672 -5.63 -11.54 -32.14
C ARG A 672 -6.79 -12.47 -31.75
N CYS A 673 -7.98 -11.94 -31.46
CA CYS A 673 -9.17 -12.76 -31.16
C CYS A 673 -9.86 -13.25 -32.43
N VAL A 674 -10.46 -14.44 -32.36
CA VAL A 674 -11.39 -14.92 -33.40
C VAL A 674 -12.80 -14.44 -33.08
N ARG A 675 -13.59 -14.06 -34.09
CA ARG A 675 -15.02 -13.78 -33.90
C ARG A 675 -15.83 -15.07 -34.05
N ASP A 676 -16.64 -15.36 -33.05
CA ASP A 676 -17.69 -16.38 -33.08
C ASP A 676 -18.74 -16.02 -34.17
N PRO A 677 -19.04 -16.92 -35.14
CA PRO A 677 -19.98 -16.63 -36.22
C PRO A 677 -21.45 -16.61 -35.77
N ASP A 678 -21.80 -17.31 -34.69
CA ASP A 678 -23.19 -17.46 -34.21
C ASP A 678 -23.53 -16.38 -33.17
N THR A 679 -22.58 -16.04 -32.29
CA THR A 679 -22.80 -15.02 -31.24
C THR A 679 -22.23 -13.64 -31.58
N GLY A 680 -21.32 -13.54 -32.55
CA GLY A 680 -20.61 -12.30 -32.90
C GLY A 680 -19.54 -11.86 -31.89
N LEU A 681 -19.31 -12.63 -30.83
CA LEU A 681 -18.39 -12.31 -29.74
C LEU A 681 -16.92 -12.49 -30.14
N SER A 682 -16.04 -11.64 -29.60
CA SER A 682 -14.59 -11.81 -29.72
C SER A 682 -14.08 -12.82 -28.70
N LEU A 683 -13.44 -13.89 -29.16
CA LEU A 683 -12.89 -14.97 -28.32
C LEU A 683 -11.37 -15.03 -28.48
N LEU A 684 -10.64 -15.04 -27.37
CA LEU A 684 -9.19 -15.20 -27.38
C LEU A 684 -8.84 -16.63 -27.80
N SER A 685 -8.22 -16.77 -28.97
CA SER A 685 -7.80 -18.06 -29.51
C SER A 685 -6.63 -18.61 -28.68
N LEU A 686 -6.70 -19.89 -28.29
CA LEU A 686 -5.59 -20.62 -27.68
C LEU A 686 -5.13 -21.77 -28.57
N ASN A 687 -3.82 -21.80 -28.83
CA ASN A 687 -3.14 -22.82 -29.63
C ASN A 687 -2.72 -24.06 -28.78
N LYS A 688 -3.46 -24.34 -27.70
CA LYS A 688 -3.22 -25.44 -26.73
C LYS A 688 -4.09 -26.65 -27.06
#